data_AF-A0A8S9BNZ0-F1
#
_entry.id   AF-A0A8S9BNZ0-F1
#
_cell.length_a   1.000
_cell.length_b   1.000
_cell.length_c   1.000
_cell.angle_alpha   90.00
_cell.angle_beta   90.00
_cell.angle_gamma   90.00
#
_symmetry.space_group_name_H-M   'P 1'
#
loop_
_entity.id
_entity.type
_entity.pdbx_description
1 polymer ?
#
loop_
_entity_poly.entity_id
_entity_poly.type
_entity_poly.pdbx_seq_one_letter_code
_entity_poly.pdbx_strand_id
1 'polypeptide(L)'
;MSPSATKQKINLKRIAHVYYTHKDLDAAHQFLLDFGFSPVQKTENQIYYRGYGTEPFVLCATKGDEDKFGGSGWVVDSMEDLELATSLPNATPIHDSDAPGGGKRVTFYDPIDNCPWHLVYGQTAVEIAETFPELSYNFPTSKHRPVNQKQRFKKGPAPVHKLGHYGLCVTDYKKAYEFYTSNFNFKPSELVHAPDTGEDITTFLHLDRGSEWVDHHAFFFFEGPKFHVHHSSFEIFDFDIQMLGHTWLTEKGYKNCWGVGRHVMGSQIFDYWFDPSKFILEHYVDGDLVNDETPINKTKAAPDNLHVWGPEVPSTFLNERTLPTCRTCLKTSENCVYPLISHKPGPKPGAPQRRRNRSSILTPAAQSINSDENGDSHMPDNGPDILSSMVADVPSADIDRSVSRGLALSQLIHPSHEPIMANAVERRGLGDSSTARVHESLGISSTVYQNLVDAYFDNTTAFSLFHRPSFETKISGISNHLHAQTLLTAMFSLSARYTSFAQSGSPSPHEWLSRARRLVDESLRECSDDVPPLCLLQAMILTTFQELISGVRGRAWRSVGTLVRVAYELQLHLIDKNPQRAQTSSTYDEEKRRAWWVIWEFDVFASVIRRLPTAIDWTQNETWLPIDDEIWFTSSSTRSCTLDSDPAVAWKNLQASGNKSPKAWFIVVNALMKCAHILSYPQSYASGDTPEDVRLRLGVLANSLFCLTTALPPEATYGGEFLTFSTCPEYRTSFQLDGLKHSIHIMTQLSRFMINHYQVFDSTSRRLALATEIPASTQQNTIDDAAWTHYLGAASEIVKLVRNCAPKHVHFVNPFLASTIWLAAAAQIVARAFSSTPSDRRVAASNLDVLQMNLNAFVEVWGVSKNLQQKLTSLEARLATFKEQERNEELRQTSRRQAFSGRSSDSFRREETTPGTFQAAPPHPQNPLSVSAAVGGTSSNSWSIPPGFDWTNPSMTAELGSNLWGWGVDELLQYGVT
;
A
#
# COMPACT_ATOMS: atom_id res chain seq x y z
N MET A 1 22.32 -45.91 -29.68
CA MET A 1 21.29 -45.98 -28.63
C MET A 1 19.98 -46.32 -29.31
N SER A 2 19.15 -47.18 -28.71
CA SER A 2 17.77 -47.38 -29.17
C SER A 2 16.97 -46.09 -28.97
N PRO A 3 15.84 -45.89 -29.70
CA PRO A 3 14.86 -44.88 -29.30
C PRO A 3 14.47 -45.12 -27.84
N SER A 4 14.45 -44.06 -27.03
CA SER A 4 13.93 -44.17 -25.66
C SER A 4 12.46 -44.55 -25.75
N ALA A 5 12.09 -45.71 -25.21
CA ALA A 5 10.70 -46.16 -25.22
C ALA A 5 9.87 -45.19 -24.37
N THR A 6 9.10 -44.32 -25.03
CA THR A 6 8.25 -43.33 -24.36
C THR A 6 7.31 -44.07 -23.43
N LYS A 7 7.40 -43.79 -22.12
CA LYS A 7 6.55 -44.45 -21.12
C LYS A 7 5.09 -44.18 -21.49
N GLN A 8 4.30 -45.24 -21.62
CA GLN A 8 2.86 -45.10 -21.87
C GLN A 8 2.24 -44.31 -20.70
N LYS A 9 1.56 -43.23 -21.04
CA LYS A 9 0.79 -42.40 -20.11
C LYS A 9 -0.63 -42.94 -19.99
N ILE A 10 -1.23 -42.71 -18.82
CA ILE A 10 -2.65 -42.89 -18.55
C ILE A 10 -3.37 -41.62 -19.02
N ASN A 11 -4.34 -41.78 -19.91
CA ASN A 11 -5.07 -40.67 -20.51
C ASN A 11 -6.28 -40.32 -19.65
N LEU A 12 -6.17 -39.21 -18.93
CA LEU A 12 -7.27 -38.59 -18.22
C LEU A 12 -8.14 -37.82 -19.24
N LYS A 13 -9.45 -38.02 -19.15
CA LYS A 13 -10.46 -37.38 -20.00
C LYS A 13 -10.96 -36.08 -19.39
N ARG A 14 -11.25 -36.10 -18.09
CA ARG A 14 -11.66 -34.94 -17.29
C ARG A 14 -11.45 -35.22 -15.80
N ILE A 15 -11.36 -34.16 -15.00
CA ILE A 15 -11.60 -34.28 -13.56
C ILE A 15 -13.04 -34.74 -13.32
N ALA A 16 -13.28 -35.46 -12.23
CA ALA A 16 -14.58 -36.04 -11.91
C ALA A 16 -15.18 -35.51 -10.62
N HIS A 17 -14.46 -35.60 -9.51
CA HIS A 17 -14.98 -35.25 -8.19
C HIS A 17 -13.87 -35.10 -7.14
N VAL A 18 -14.23 -34.63 -5.96
CA VAL A 18 -13.35 -34.58 -4.77
C VAL A 18 -14.02 -35.17 -3.54
N TYR A 19 -13.24 -35.83 -2.68
CA TYR A 19 -13.70 -36.36 -1.39
C TYR A 19 -13.20 -35.48 -0.25
N TYR A 20 -14.10 -35.20 0.69
CA TYR A 20 -13.76 -34.53 1.96
C TYR A 20 -14.34 -35.33 3.13
N THR A 21 -13.53 -35.59 4.14
CA THR A 21 -13.99 -36.11 5.43
C THR A 21 -14.15 -34.94 6.39
N HIS A 22 -15.28 -34.89 7.10
CA HIS A 22 -15.62 -33.87 8.09
C HIS A 22 -15.97 -34.51 9.42
N LYS A 23 -15.57 -33.87 10.53
CA LYS A 23 -16.06 -34.23 11.87
C LYS A 23 -17.55 -33.92 12.05
N ASP A 24 -17.96 -32.76 11.54
CA ASP A 24 -19.34 -32.29 11.53
C ASP A 24 -19.91 -32.32 10.11
N LEU A 25 -20.36 -33.51 9.69
CA LEU A 25 -20.96 -33.73 8.38
C LEU A 25 -22.27 -32.95 8.19
N ASP A 26 -23.01 -32.63 9.25
CA ASP A 26 -24.29 -31.92 9.14
C ASP A 26 -24.08 -30.41 8.98
N ALA A 27 -23.08 -29.81 9.66
CA ALA A 27 -22.64 -28.45 9.37
C ALA A 27 -22.06 -28.33 7.96
N ALA A 28 -21.21 -29.28 7.54
CA ALA A 28 -20.66 -29.33 6.18
C ALA A 28 -21.78 -29.47 5.13
N HIS A 29 -22.79 -30.31 5.39
CA HIS A 29 -23.96 -30.47 4.53
C HIS A 29 -24.73 -29.15 4.33
N GLN A 30 -25.00 -28.41 5.42
CA GLN A 30 -25.69 -27.13 5.32
C GLN A 30 -24.87 -26.09 4.54
N PHE A 31 -23.55 -26.04 4.75
CA PHE A 31 -22.67 -25.18 3.94
C PHE A 31 -22.68 -25.56 2.46
N LEU A 32 -22.59 -26.85 2.11
CA LEU A 32 -22.57 -27.29 0.71
C LEU A 32 -23.88 -26.97 -0.02
N LEU A 33 -25.03 -27.06 0.67
CA LEU A 33 -26.32 -26.58 0.14
C LEU A 33 -26.33 -25.07 -0.11
N ASP A 34 -25.81 -24.27 0.83
CA ASP A 34 -25.73 -22.82 0.70
C ASP A 34 -24.61 -22.34 -0.25
N PHE A 35 -23.64 -23.20 -0.56
CA PHE A 35 -22.63 -23.01 -1.60
C PHE A 35 -23.16 -23.33 -3.00
N GLY A 36 -24.32 -23.99 -3.10
CA GLY A 36 -25.02 -24.25 -4.37
C GLY A 36 -24.90 -25.66 -4.94
N PHE A 37 -24.52 -26.65 -4.12
CA PHE A 37 -24.53 -28.06 -4.51
C PHE A 37 -25.92 -28.72 -4.34
N SER A 38 -26.23 -29.69 -5.20
CA SER A 38 -27.42 -30.54 -5.09
C SER A 38 -27.08 -31.96 -4.63
N PRO A 39 -27.62 -32.46 -3.50
CA PRO A 39 -27.34 -33.83 -3.04
C PRO A 39 -28.07 -34.86 -3.90
N VAL A 40 -27.37 -35.93 -4.30
CA VAL A 40 -27.91 -37.00 -5.17
C VAL A 40 -28.11 -38.33 -4.45
N GLN A 41 -27.26 -38.63 -3.47
CA GLN A 41 -27.24 -39.91 -2.75
C GLN A 41 -26.73 -39.65 -1.33
N LYS A 42 -27.48 -40.08 -0.31
CA LYS A 42 -27.07 -40.03 1.09
C LYS A 42 -27.10 -41.44 1.68
N THR A 43 -25.97 -41.87 2.23
CA THR A 43 -25.84 -43.09 3.04
C THR A 43 -25.81 -42.69 4.53
N GLU A 44 -25.58 -43.65 5.42
CA GLU A 44 -25.41 -43.37 6.86
C GLU A 44 -24.20 -42.45 7.15
N ASN A 45 -23.12 -42.58 6.36
CA ASN A 45 -21.84 -41.91 6.61
C ASN A 45 -21.37 -40.99 5.48
N GLN A 46 -22.07 -40.93 4.34
CA GLN A 46 -21.64 -40.15 3.17
C GLN A 46 -22.80 -39.42 2.49
N ILE A 47 -22.50 -38.26 1.90
CA ILE A 47 -23.41 -37.49 1.04
C ILE A 47 -22.67 -37.14 -0.24
N TYR A 48 -23.21 -37.59 -1.37
CA TYR A 48 -22.73 -37.25 -2.71
C TYR A 48 -23.52 -36.06 -3.26
N TYR A 49 -22.82 -35.15 -3.93
CA TYR A 49 -23.35 -33.91 -4.46
C TYR A 49 -22.99 -33.72 -5.92
N ARG A 50 -23.93 -33.26 -6.75
CA ARG A 50 -23.70 -32.82 -8.13
C ARG A 50 -23.86 -31.31 -8.28
N GLY A 51 -23.30 -30.79 -9.37
CA GLY A 51 -23.74 -29.55 -9.98
C GLY A 51 -24.88 -29.78 -10.98
N TYR A 52 -25.34 -28.72 -11.64
CA TYR A 52 -26.37 -28.82 -12.68
C TYR A 52 -25.85 -29.40 -14.01
N GLY A 53 -24.52 -29.50 -14.19
CA GLY A 53 -23.84 -30.13 -15.33
C GLY A 53 -24.04 -31.66 -15.42
N THR A 54 -23.34 -32.34 -16.33
CA THR A 54 -23.59 -33.75 -16.66
C THR A 54 -22.96 -34.77 -15.70
N GLU A 55 -22.18 -34.28 -14.74
CA GLU A 55 -21.48 -35.07 -13.73
C GLU A 55 -22.48 -35.69 -12.74
N PRO A 56 -22.46 -37.01 -12.50
CA PRO A 56 -23.38 -37.66 -11.57
C PRO A 56 -23.10 -37.26 -10.10
N PHE A 57 -21.85 -36.90 -9.79
CA PHE A 57 -21.44 -36.15 -8.61
C PHE A 57 -20.09 -35.48 -8.86
N VAL A 58 -19.82 -34.38 -8.14
CA VAL A 58 -18.59 -33.57 -8.17
C VAL A 58 -17.93 -33.43 -6.79
N LEU A 59 -18.67 -33.69 -5.71
CA LEU A 59 -18.14 -33.70 -4.34
C LEU A 59 -18.79 -34.81 -3.52
N CYS A 60 -18.02 -35.47 -2.66
CA CYS A 60 -18.51 -36.42 -1.68
C CYS A 60 -18.04 -36.04 -0.27
N ALA A 61 -18.98 -35.67 0.60
CA ALA A 61 -18.71 -35.39 2.00
C ALA A 61 -18.90 -36.67 2.83
N THR A 62 -17.89 -37.07 3.58
CA THR A 62 -17.84 -38.29 4.41
C THR A 62 -17.75 -37.90 5.89
N LYS A 63 -18.42 -38.64 6.77
CA LYS A 63 -18.28 -38.50 8.22
C LYS A 63 -17.04 -39.27 8.70
N GLY A 64 -16.27 -38.67 9.60
CA GLY A 64 -15.17 -39.36 10.27
C GLY A 64 -14.66 -38.61 11.51
N ASP A 65 -13.72 -39.19 12.23
CA ASP A 65 -13.15 -38.59 13.45
C ASP A 65 -12.13 -37.46 13.16
N GLU A 66 -11.78 -37.27 11.88
CA GLU A 66 -10.78 -36.32 11.38
C GLU A 66 -11.33 -35.49 10.22
N ASP A 67 -10.97 -34.20 10.16
CA ASP A 67 -11.21 -33.37 8.99
C ASP A 67 -10.06 -33.60 8.01
N LYS A 68 -10.33 -34.26 6.88
CA LYS A 68 -9.28 -34.73 5.95
C LYS A 68 -9.69 -34.60 4.48
N PHE A 69 -8.74 -34.26 3.61
CA PHE A 69 -8.94 -34.42 2.16
C PHE A 69 -8.90 -35.90 1.79
N GLY A 70 -10.00 -36.41 1.25
CA GLY A 70 -10.19 -37.81 0.89
C GLY A 70 -9.67 -38.19 -0.49
N GLY A 71 -9.17 -37.22 -1.29
CA GLY A 71 -8.61 -37.45 -2.62
C GLY A 71 -9.41 -36.80 -3.75
N SER A 72 -8.85 -36.88 -4.96
CA SER A 72 -9.52 -36.47 -6.21
C SER A 72 -9.93 -37.69 -7.03
N GLY A 73 -10.98 -37.53 -7.83
CA GLY A 73 -11.45 -38.51 -8.80
C GLY A 73 -11.33 -37.99 -10.21
N TRP A 74 -10.96 -38.86 -11.15
CA TRP A 74 -10.75 -38.52 -12.56
C TRP A 74 -11.36 -39.58 -13.46
N VAL A 75 -11.95 -39.17 -14.59
CA VAL A 75 -12.38 -40.10 -15.63
C VAL A 75 -11.20 -40.39 -16.54
N VAL A 76 -10.88 -41.67 -16.78
CA VAL A 76 -9.93 -42.09 -17.82
C VAL A 76 -10.65 -42.34 -19.14
N ASP A 77 -9.95 -42.18 -20.26
CA ASP A 77 -10.54 -42.32 -21.60
C ASP A 77 -10.91 -43.76 -21.95
N SER A 78 -10.09 -44.74 -21.55
CA SER A 78 -10.25 -46.16 -21.91
C SER A 78 -10.20 -47.12 -20.71
N MET A 79 -10.54 -48.38 -20.94
CA MET A 79 -10.39 -49.44 -19.92
C MET A 79 -8.90 -49.79 -19.74
N GLU A 80 -8.14 -49.72 -20.82
CA GLU A 80 -6.71 -49.95 -20.91
C GLU A 80 -5.91 -48.91 -20.09
N ASP A 81 -6.38 -47.66 -20.04
CA ASP A 81 -5.85 -46.63 -19.12
C ASP A 81 -6.11 -46.99 -17.64
N LEU A 82 -7.27 -47.59 -17.33
CA LEU A 82 -7.58 -48.04 -15.97
C LEU A 82 -6.78 -49.30 -15.59
N GLU A 83 -6.53 -50.19 -16.53
CA GLU A 83 -5.66 -51.36 -16.35
C GLU A 83 -4.19 -50.92 -16.13
N LEU A 84 -3.70 -49.97 -16.93
CA LEU A 84 -2.37 -49.36 -16.74
C LEU A 84 -2.24 -48.69 -15.37
N ALA A 85 -3.31 -48.07 -14.84
CA ALA A 85 -3.32 -47.49 -13.51
C ALA A 85 -3.07 -48.51 -12.38
N THR A 86 -3.35 -49.80 -12.57
CA THR A 86 -3.03 -50.85 -11.57
C THR A 86 -1.51 -51.05 -11.38
N SER A 87 -0.68 -50.52 -12.28
CA SER A 87 0.79 -50.53 -12.14
C SER A 87 1.35 -49.37 -11.30
N LEU A 88 0.51 -48.42 -10.87
CA LEU A 88 0.93 -47.29 -10.03
C LEU A 88 1.22 -47.71 -8.57
N PRO A 89 2.04 -46.93 -7.84
CA PRO A 89 2.33 -47.21 -6.43
C PRO A 89 1.06 -47.34 -5.58
N ASN A 90 0.99 -48.41 -4.78
CA ASN A 90 -0.13 -48.72 -3.88
C ASN A 90 -1.52 -48.73 -4.56
N ALA A 91 -1.60 -49.02 -5.86
CA ALA A 91 -2.86 -49.14 -6.58
C ALA A 91 -3.71 -50.34 -6.11
N THR A 92 -5.01 -50.12 -5.95
CA THR A 92 -6.00 -51.19 -5.75
C THR A 92 -6.22 -51.97 -7.06
N PRO A 93 -6.64 -53.25 -6.98
CA PRO A 93 -7.29 -53.91 -8.11
C PRO A 93 -8.48 -53.09 -8.64
N ILE A 94 -8.82 -53.30 -9.92
CA ILE A 94 -10.04 -52.76 -10.52
C ILE A 94 -11.25 -53.35 -9.80
N HIS A 95 -12.17 -52.49 -9.36
CA HIS A 95 -13.43 -52.88 -8.75
C HIS A 95 -14.57 -52.01 -9.29
N ASP A 96 -15.81 -52.49 -9.23
CA ASP A 96 -16.98 -51.68 -9.58
C ASP A 96 -17.23 -50.60 -8.52
N SER A 97 -17.69 -49.42 -8.94
CA SER A 97 -17.95 -48.29 -8.05
C SER A 97 -19.41 -48.22 -7.60
N ASP A 98 -19.56 -47.99 -6.30
CA ASP A 98 -20.79 -47.79 -5.53
C ASP A 98 -21.28 -46.32 -5.51
N ALA A 99 -20.46 -45.40 -6.06
CA ALA A 99 -20.77 -43.98 -6.15
C ALA A 99 -21.73 -43.67 -7.33
N PRO A 100 -22.41 -42.51 -7.32
CA PRO A 100 -23.32 -42.12 -8.40
C PRO A 100 -22.67 -42.16 -9.80
N GLY A 101 -23.43 -42.70 -10.76
CA GLY A 101 -22.96 -43.00 -12.12
C GLY A 101 -22.20 -44.32 -12.27
N GLY A 102 -21.75 -44.94 -11.16
CA GLY A 102 -21.06 -46.22 -11.17
C GLY A 102 -19.76 -46.22 -11.99
N GLY A 103 -19.57 -47.26 -12.79
CA GLY A 103 -18.34 -47.52 -13.54
C GLY A 103 -17.35 -48.39 -12.78
N LYS A 104 -16.13 -48.50 -13.29
CA LYS A 104 -15.01 -49.25 -12.68
C LYS A 104 -13.96 -48.29 -12.14
N ARG A 105 -13.41 -48.57 -10.96
CA ARG A 105 -12.49 -47.70 -10.21
C ARG A 105 -11.18 -48.42 -9.89
N VAL A 106 -10.09 -47.66 -9.96
CA VAL A 106 -8.78 -47.93 -9.32
C VAL A 106 -8.49 -46.77 -8.40
N THR A 107 -7.99 -47.05 -7.19
CA THR A 107 -7.43 -46.02 -6.30
C THR A 107 -5.95 -46.28 -6.13
N PHE A 108 -5.10 -45.30 -6.42
CA PHE A 108 -3.69 -45.34 -6.07
C PHE A 108 -3.37 -44.22 -5.07
N TYR A 109 -2.20 -44.29 -4.45
CA TYR A 109 -1.69 -43.23 -3.57
C TYR A 109 -0.42 -42.66 -4.19
N ASP A 110 -0.34 -41.33 -4.31
CA ASP A 110 0.83 -40.72 -4.94
C ASP A 110 2.11 -41.00 -4.12
N PRO A 111 3.27 -41.20 -4.77
CA PRO A 111 4.50 -41.61 -4.08
C PRO A 111 5.27 -40.47 -3.38
N ILE A 112 4.76 -39.24 -3.40
CA ILE A 112 5.36 -38.08 -2.73
C ILE A 112 4.69 -37.89 -1.36
N ASP A 113 3.36 -37.70 -1.37
CA ASP A 113 2.59 -37.27 -0.20
C ASP A 113 1.50 -38.27 0.24
N ASN A 114 1.36 -39.40 -0.46
CA ASN A 114 0.35 -40.43 -0.20
C ASN A 114 -1.09 -39.85 -0.22
N CYS A 115 -1.36 -38.92 -1.13
CA CYS A 115 -2.70 -38.48 -1.48
C CYS A 115 -3.40 -39.57 -2.32
N PRO A 116 -4.62 -40.01 -1.94
CA PRO A 116 -5.42 -40.91 -2.78
C PRO A 116 -5.92 -40.24 -4.06
N TRP A 117 -5.82 -40.97 -5.17
CA TRP A 117 -6.35 -40.61 -6.48
C TRP A 117 -7.25 -41.74 -7.00
N HIS A 118 -8.49 -41.41 -7.37
CA HIS A 118 -9.52 -42.35 -7.78
C HIS A 118 -9.76 -42.26 -9.30
N LEU A 119 -9.12 -43.13 -10.07
CA LEU A 119 -9.34 -43.18 -11.52
C LEU A 119 -10.56 -44.05 -11.83
N VAL A 120 -11.43 -43.57 -12.72
CA VAL A 120 -12.73 -44.19 -13.01
C VAL A 120 -12.94 -44.33 -14.53
N TYR A 121 -13.34 -45.52 -14.97
CA TYR A 121 -13.77 -45.78 -16.35
C TYR A 121 -15.27 -46.11 -16.39
N GLY A 122 -15.97 -45.69 -17.46
CA GLY A 122 -17.38 -46.04 -17.67
C GLY A 122 -18.35 -45.42 -16.66
N GLN A 123 -18.00 -44.30 -16.02
CA GLN A 123 -18.93 -43.55 -15.19
C GLN A 123 -20.09 -43.00 -16.05
N THR A 124 -21.32 -43.34 -15.70
CA THR A 124 -22.53 -42.91 -16.43
C THR A 124 -22.83 -41.43 -16.13
N ALA A 125 -22.90 -40.62 -17.18
CA ALA A 125 -23.33 -39.22 -17.10
C ALA A 125 -24.84 -39.10 -16.82
N VAL A 126 -25.27 -37.93 -16.37
CA VAL A 126 -26.66 -37.60 -16.06
C VAL A 126 -27.15 -36.41 -16.87
N GLU A 127 -28.46 -36.33 -17.10
CA GLU A 127 -29.09 -35.17 -17.74
C GLU A 127 -28.84 -33.88 -16.96
N ILE A 128 -28.69 -32.77 -17.69
CA ILE A 128 -28.51 -31.42 -17.15
C ILE A 128 -29.74 -31.03 -16.32
N ALA A 129 -29.52 -30.57 -15.09
CA ALA A 129 -30.61 -30.39 -14.11
C ALA A 129 -31.29 -29.00 -14.19
N GLU A 130 -30.56 -27.97 -14.59
CA GLU A 130 -31.04 -26.59 -14.76
C GLU A 130 -30.26 -25.93 -15.91
N THR A 131 -30.87 -24.97 -16.60
CA THR A 131 -30.22 -24.18 -17.65
C THR A 131 -30.45 -22.70 -17.44
N PHE A 132 -29.42 -21.90 -17.66
CA PHE A 132 -29.44 -20.45 -17.48
C PHE A 132 -29.28 -19.75 -18.85
N PRO A 133 -29.92 -18.60 -19.08
CA PRO A 133 -29.85 -17.91 -20.36
C PRO A 133 -28.62 -17.00 -20.45
N GLU A 134 -27.89 -17.07 -21.57
CA GLU A 134 -26.77 -16.18 -21.87
C GLU A 134 -27.15 -14.69 -21.75
N LEU A 135 -26.24 -13.90 -21.17
CA LEU A 135 -26.50 -12.51 -20.80
C LEU A 135 -26.11 -11.52 -21.90
N SER A 136 -27.10 -10.96 -22.60
CA SER A 136 -26.89 -9.87 -23.56
C SER A 136 -26.48 -8.56 -22.86
N TYR A 137 -25.18 -8.29 -22.77
CA TYR A 137 -24.65 -7.06 -22.16
C TYR A 137 -24.70 -5.84 -23.08
N ASN A 138 -24.99 -4.67 -22.50
CA ASN A 138 -25.03 -3.37 -23.17
C ASN A 138 -23.76 -2.57 -22.87
N PHE A 139 -22.91 -2.39 -23.89
CA PHE A 139 -21.68 -1.60 -23.84
C PHE A 139 -21.98 -0.11 -24.07
N PRO A 140 -21.02 0.82 -23.89
CA PRO A 140 -21.28 2.26 -24.03
C PRO A 140 -21.86 2.65 -25.39
N THR A 141 -21.27 2.13 -26.48
CA THR A 141 -21.64 2.42 -27.88
C THR A 141 -22.62 1.43 -28.50
N SER A 142 -22.54 0.13 -28.14
CA SER A 142 -23.43 -0.91 -28.67
C SER A 142 -24.42 -1.42 -27.61
N LYS A 143 -25.71 -1.52 -27.97
CA LYS A 143 -26.79 -2.00 -27.10
C LYS A 143 -27.35 -3.32 -27.64
N HIS A 144 -26.73 -4.44 -27.27
CA HIS A 144 -27.14 -5.78 -27.72
C HIS A 144 -28.45 -6.26 -27.08
N ARG A 145 -28.78 -5.80 -25.87
CA ARG A 145 -29.99 -6.22 -25.14
C ARG A 145 -31.24 -5.54 -25.73
N PRO A 146 -32.29 -6.30 -26.09
CA PRO A 146 -33.53 -5.75 -26.63
C PRO A 146 -34.15 -4.63 -25.78
N VAL A 147 -34.81 -3.69 -26.48
CA VAL A 147 -35.39 -2.49 -25.87
C VAL A 147 -36.39 -2.86 -24.77
N ASN A 148 -36.31 -2.18 -23.63
CA ASN A 148 -37.08 -2.43 -22.40
C ASN A 148 -36.87 -3.79 -21.71
N GLN A 149 -36.04 -4.70 -22.24
CA GLN A 149 -35.69 -5.93 -21.55
C GLN A 149 -34.73 -5.66 -20.39
N LYS A 150 -35.04 -6.24 -19.23
CA LYS A 150 -34.32 -6.06 -17.95
C LYS A 150 -33.68 -7.39 -17.57
N GLN A 151 -32.38 -7.39 -17.29
CA GLN A 151 -31.75 -8.46 -16.51
C GLN A 151 -32.21 -8.31 -15.06
N ARG A 152 -32.76 -9.38 -14.49
CA ARG A 152 -33.23 -9.47 -13.11
C ARG A 152 -33.13 -10.92 -12.65
N PHE A 153 -32.26 -11.14 -11.67
CA PHE A 153 -31.94 -12.45 -11.16
C PHE A 153 -32.72 -12.76 -9.87
N LYS A 154 -32.77 -14.03 -9.49
CA LYS A 154 -33.36 -14.53 -8.24
C LYS A 154 -32.25 -14.66 -7.20
N LYS A 155 -32.39 -14.03 -6.03
CA LYS A 155 -31.48 -14.27 -4.89
C LYS A 155 -31.51 -15.74 -4.46
N GLY A 156 -30.34 -16.29 -4.15
CA GLY A 156 -30.12 -17.66 -3.70
C GLY A 156 -28.63 -18.01 -3.71
N PRO A 157 -28.26 -19.26 -3.40
CA PRO A 157 -26.91 -19.78 -3.62
C PRO A 157 -26.58 -19.78 -5.12
N ALA A 158 -25.29 -19.71 -5.47
CA ALA A 158 -24.83 -19.81 -6.86
C ALA A 158 -24.77 -21.30 -7.29
N PRO A 159 -25.61 -21.77 -8.23
CA PRO A 159 -25.66 -23.20 -8.57
C PRO A 159 -24.36 -23.65 -9.25
N VAL A 160 -23.72 -24.67 -8.69
CA VAL A 160 -22.48 -25.25 -9.25
C VAL A 160 -22.79 -25.96 -10.57
N HIS A 161 -21.96 -25.74 -11.59
CA HIS A 161 -22.00 -26.45 -12.87
C HIS A 161 -21.19 -27.75 -12.80
N LYS A 162 -19.86 -27.63 -12.76
CA LYS A 162 -18.86 -28.72 -12.69
C LYS A 162 -17.80 -28.42 -11.62
N LEU A 163 -16.97 -29.42 -11.31
CA LEU A 163 -15.65 -29.23 -10.69
C LEU A 163 -14.67 -28.88 -11.83
N GLY A 164 -13.97 -27.74 -11.72
CA GLY A 164 -12.95 -27.32 -12.68
C GLY A 164 -11.57 -27.85 -12.29
N HIS A 165 -11.09 -27.43 -11.13
CA HIS A 165 -9.76 -27.80 -10.61
C HIS A 165 -9.73 -28.01 -9.10
N TYR A 166 -8.60 -28.54 -8.61
CA TYR A 166 -8.20 -28.43 -7.21
C TYR A 166 -6.70 -28.17 -7.09
N GLY A 167 -6.31 -27.65 -5.93
CA GLY A 167 -4.93 -27.31 -5.60
C GLY A 167 -4.36 -28.19 -4.48
N LEU A 168 -3.09 -28.57 -4.59
CA LEU A 168 -2.33 -29.18 -3.49
C LEU A 168 -1.14 -28.31 -3.09
N CYS A 169 -0.87 -28.26 -1.79
CA CYS A 169 0.47 -28.00 -1.28
C CYS A 169 1.17 -29.36 -1.14
N VAL A 170 2.31 -29.54 -1.80
CA VAL A 170 3.08 -30.80 -1.85
C VAL A 170 4.43 -30.67 -1.15
N THR A 171 5.00 -31.77 -0.64
CA THR A 171 6.29 -31.71 0.09
C THR A 171 7.53 -31.81 -0.78
N ASP A 172 7.39 -32.17 -2.06
CA ASP A 172 8.45 -32.13 -3.07
C ASP A 172 7.83 -31.84 -4.44
N TYR A 173 7.89 -30.58 -4.86
CA TYR A 173 7.30 -30.12 -6.12
C TYR A 173 7.96 -30.80 -7.32
N LYS A 174 9.26 -31.06 -7.27
CA LYS A 174 10.00 -31.65 -8.40
C LYS A 174 9.60 -33.10 -8.64
N LYS A 175 9.50 -33.91 -7.59
CA LYS A 175 8.98 -35.29 -7.68
C LYS A 175 7.50 -35.30 -8.07
N ALA A 176 6.69 -34.39 -7.53
CA ALA A 176 5.27 -34.29 -7.91
C ALA A 176 5.13 -33.95 -9.40
N TYR A 177 5.86 -32.94 -9.88
CA TYR A 177 5.88 -32.54 -11.29
C TYR A 177 6.33 -33.68 -12.21
N GLU A 178 7.46 -34.33 -11.90
CA GLU A 178 7.93 -35.49 -12.67
C GLU A 178 6.91 -36.64 -12.66
N PHE A 179 6.33 -36.97 -11.50
CA PHE A 179 5.33 -38.03 -11.38
C PHE A 179 4.07 -37.72 -12.20
N TYR A 180 3.42 -36.58 -11.98
CA TYR A 180 2.15 -36.28 -12.64
C TYR A 180 2.32 -36.08 -14.14
N THR A 181 3.36 -35.36 -14.59
CA THR A 181 3.59 -35.13 -16.04
C THR A 181 4.19 -36.33 -16.79
N SER A 182 4.77 -37.33 -16.10
CA SER A 182 5.32 -38.55 -16.74
C SER A 182 4.38 -39.76 -16.70
N ASN A 183 3.38 -39.78 -15.81
CA ASN A 183 2.40 -40.88 -15.73
C ASN A 183 1.06 -40.53 -16.39
N PHE A 184 0.71 -39.25 -16.50
CA PHE A 184 -0.57 -38.80 -17.06
C PHE A 184 -0.36 -37.81 -18.21
N ASN A 185 -1.42 -37.56 -18.97
CA ASN A 185 -1.49 -36.49 -19.98
C ASN A 185 -1.61 -35.08 -19.36
N PHE A 186 -0.96 -34.78 -18.24
CA PHE A 186 -0.85 -33.39 -17.77
C PHE A 186 0.22 -32.62 -18.57
N LYS A 187 -0.11 -31.40 -18.99
CA LYS A 187 0.78 -30.40 -19.61
C LYS A 187 0.61 -29.08 -18.84
N PRO A 188 1.69 -28.32 -18.54
CA PRO A 188 1.55 -27.01 -17.91
C PRO A 188 0.96 -25.98 -18.88
N SER A 189 0.05 -25.17 -18.39
CA SER A 189 -0.29 -23.86 -18.99
C SER A 189 0.66 -22.79 -18.46
N GLU A 190 0.92 -22.85 -17.15
CA GLU A 190 1.61 -21.80 -16.40
C GLU A 190 2.63 -22.44 -15.43
N LEU A 191 3.83 -21.86 -15.38
CA LEU A 191 4.92 -22.24 -14.48
C LEU A 191 5.43 -21.00 -13.74
N VAL A 192 5.27 -20.99 -12.42
CA VAL A 192 5.71 -19.89 -11.56
C VAL A 192 7.07 -20.23 -10.95
N HIS A 193 8.07 -19.36 -11.16
CA HIS A 193 9.44 -19.59 -10.69
C HIS A 193 9.86 -18.62 -9.58
N ALA A 194 10.73 -19.11 -8.70
CA ALA A 194 11.30 -18.35 -7.60
C ALA A 194 12.19 -17.20 -8.13
N PRO A 195 12.10 -15.96 -7.61
CA PRO A 195 12.84 -14.82 -8.16
C PRO A 195 14.36 -14.87 -7.98
N ASP A 196 14.85 -15.70 -7.05
CA ASP A 196 16.24 -15.81 -6.60
C ASP A 196 16.96 -17.04 -7.17
N THR A 197 16.32 -18.22 -7.20
CA THR A 197 16.90 -19.43 -7.81
C THR A 197 16.56 -19.59 -9.29
N GLY A 198 15.42 -19.04 -9.74
CA GLY A 198 14.89 -19.27 -11.08
C GLY A 198 14.27 -20.67 -11.29
N GLU A 199 14.18 -21.49 -10.24
CA GLU A 199 13.53 -22.81 -10.30
C GLU A 199 11.99 -22.65 -10.25
N ASP A 200 11.28 -23.48 -11.03
CA ASP A 200 9.82 -23.55 -10.99
C ASP A 200 9.37 -24.12 -9.63
N ILE A 201 8.43 -23.45 -8.95
CA ILE A 201 7.94 -23.80 -7.60
C ILE A 201 6.40 -23.92 -7.52
N THR A 202 5.70 -23.61 -8.61
CA THR A 202 4.24 -23.80 -8.75
C THR A 202 3.90 -24.07 -10.21
N THR A 203 2.96 -24.98 -10.46
CA THR A 203 2.46 -25.28 -11.81
C THR A 203 0.95 -25.32 -11.84
N PHE A 204 0.37 -24.86 -12.95
CA PHE A 204 -1.04 -25.01 -13.29
C PHE A 204 -1.12 -25.91 -14.53
N LEU A 205 -1.75 -27.08 -14.40
CA LEU A 205 -1.74 -28.16 -15.38
C LEU A 205 -3.12 -28.32 -16.03
N HIS A 206 -3.16 -28.26 -17.35
CA HIS A 206 -4.29 -28.71 -18.16
C HIS A 206 -4.12 -30.18 -18.55
N LEU A 207 -5.19 -30.77 -19.08
CA LEU A 207 -5.12 -32.08 -19.73
C LEU A 207 -4.70 -31.87 -21.19
N ASP A 208 -3.60 -32.49 -21.60
CA ASP A 208 -3.20 -32.59 -22.99
C ASP A 208 -4.20 -33.47 -23.74
N ARG A 209 -4.92 -32.84 -24.67
CA ARG A 209 -5.98 -33.43 -25.50
C ARG A 209 -5.71 -33.22 -26.99
N GLY A 210 -4.48 -32.82 -27.35
CA GLY A 210 -4.22 -32.25 -28.67
C GLY A 210 -4.97 -30.93 -28.85
N SER A 211 -5.64 -30.77 -29.99
CA SER A 211 -6.33 -29.53 -30.38
C SER A 211 -7.73 -29.33 -29.77
N GLU A 212 -8.18 -30.22 -28.89
CA GLU A 212 -9.40 -30.03 -28.09
C GLU A 212 -9.15 -28.96 -27.01
N TRP A 213 -9.94 -27.88 -27.03
CA TRP A 213 -9.87 -26.79 -26.06
C TRP A 213 -10.34 -27.27 -24.68
N VAL A 214 -9.48 -27.11 -23.67
CA VAL A 214 -9.74 -27.47 -22.27
C VAL A 214 -9.58 -26.27 -21.34
N ASP A 215 -10.12 -26.36 -20.13
CA ASP A 215 -9.92 -25.37 -19.07
C ASP A 215 -8.42 -25.10 -18.85
N HIS A 216 -8.03 -23.84 -18.62
CA HIS A 216 -6.64 -23.43 -18.36
C HIS A 216 -5.91 -24.34 -17.34
N HIS A 217 -6.62 -24.90 -16.38
CA HIS A 217 -6.09 -25.96 -15.54
C HIS A 217 -7.21 -26.83 -14.97
N ALA A 218 -6.91 -28.11 -14.75
CA ALA A 218 -7.73 -29.04 -13.97
C ALA A 218 -7.04 -29.44 -12.65
N PHE A 219 -5.75 -29.14 -12.50
CA PHE A 219 -4.95 -29.46 -11.33
C PHE A 219 -3.80 -28.46 -11.19
N PHE A 220 -3.51 -28.00 -9.98
CA PHE A 220 -2.32 -27.19 -9.70
C PHE A 220 -1.68 -27.58 -8.37
N PHE A 221 -0.38 -27.28 -8.21
CA PHE A 221 0.29 -27.45 -6.93
C PHE A 221 1.55 -26.60 -6.79
N PHE A 222 1.93 -26.35 -5.54
CA PHE A 222 3.12 -25.62 -5.12
C PHE A 222 3.83 -26.35 -3.97
N GLU A 223 5.14 -26.12 -3.81
CA GLU A 223 5.89 -26.72 -2.70
C GLU A 223 5.58 -26.03 -1.35
N GLY A 224 5.48 -26.83 -0.29
CA GLY A 224 5.43 -26.30 1.07
C GLY A 224 5.74 -27.35 2.14
N PRO A 225 5.80 -26.96 3.43
CA PRO A 225 6.40 -27.80 4.46
C PRO A 225 5.61 -29.08 4.79
N LYS A 226 4.33 -29.14 4.43
CA LYS A 226 3.42 -30.28 4.68
C LYS A 226 2.34 -30.40 3.63
N PHE A 227 2.08 -31.64 3.22
CA PHE A 227 0.95 -31.99 2.37
C PHE A 227 -0.38 -31.46 2.90
N HIS A 228 -1.13 -30.75 2.06
CA HIS A 228 -2.56 -30.51 2.26
C HIS A 228 -3.26 -30.10 0.97
N VAL A 229 -4.58 -30.29 0.90
CA VAL A 229 -5.40 -29.63 -0.13
C VAL A 229 -5.46 -28.13 0.16
N HIS A 230 -5.14 -27.35 -0.86
CA HIS A 230 -5.25 -25.90 -0.83
C HIS A 230 -6.74 -25.52 -0.95
N HIS A 231 -7.33 -25.71 -2.13
CA HIS A 231 -8.76 -25.55 -2.39
C HIS A 231 -9.29 -26.54 -3.44
N SER A 232 -10.61 -26.67 -3.57
CA SER A 232 -11.29 -27.25 -4.76
C SER A 232 -12.22 -26.21 -5.37
N SER A 233 -12.36 -26.20 -6.69
CA SER A 233 -12.95 -25.09 -7.44
C SER A 233 -14.08 -25.49 -8.38
N PHE A 234 -15.17 -24.74 -8.31
CA PHE A 234 -16.45 -25.12 -8.87
C PHE A 234 -16.98 -24.01 -9.79
N GLU A 235 -17.26 -24.39 -11.02
CA GLU A 235 -17.68 -23.45 -12.06
C GLU A 235 -19.12 -22.98 -11.79
N ILE A 236 -19.36 -21.69 -11.92
CA ILE A 236 -20.68 -21.05 -11.85
C ILE A 236 -21.08 -20.60 -13.27
N PHE A 237 -22.36 -20.35 -13.52
CA PHE A 237 -22.83 -19.98 -14.87
C PHE A 237 -22.31 -18.63 -15.37
N ASP A 238 -22.40 -17.58 -14.55
CA ASP A 238 -21.92 -16.24 -14.90
C ASP A 238 -21.56 -15.40 -13.66
N PHE A 239 -20.97 -14.23 -13.89
CA PHE A 239 -20.52 -13.30 -12.85
C PHE A 239 -21.65 -12.71 -11.99
N ASP A 240 -22.84 -12.44 -12.57
CA ASP A 240 -24.00 -11.97 -11.81
C ASP A 240 -24.50 -13.09 -10.86
N ILE A 241 -24.48 -14.36 -11.28
CA ILE A 241 -24.80 -15.52 -10.43
C ILE A 241 -23.73 -15.72 -9.34
N GLN A 242 -22.44 -15.60 -9.66
CA GLN A 242 -21.37 -15.69 -8.65
C GLN A 242 -21.49 -14.57 -7.59
N MET A 243 -21.78 -13.34 -8.00
CA MET A 243 -22.03 -12.22 -7.07
C MET A 243 -23.25 -12.45 -6.19
N LEU A 244 -24.28 -13.18 -6.66
CA LEU A 244 -25.40 -13.60 -5.82
C LEU A 244 -24.99 -14.68 -4.80
N GLY A 245 -24.18 -15.66 -5.20
CA GLY A 245 -23.59 -16.66 -4.29
C GLY A 245 -22.77 -16.01 -3.19
N HIS A 246 -21.87 -15.08 -3.55
CA HIS A 246 -21.09 -14.28 -2.61
C HIS A 246 -21.99 -13.54 -1.62
N THR A 247 -23.03 -12.87 -2.13
CA THR A 247 -24.02 -12.15 -1.31
C THR A 247 -24.77 -13.10 -0.38
N TRP A 248 -25.19 -14.27 -0.86
CA TRP A 248 -25.92 -15.28 -0.08
C TRP A 248 -25.07 -15.86 1.05
N LEU A 249 -23.83 -16.27 0.75
CA LEU A 249 -22.90 -16.80 1.74
C LEU A 249 -22.51 -15.74 2.79
N THR A 250 -22.40 -14.46 2.39
CA THR A 250 -22.23 -13.32 3.31
C THR A 250 -23.47 -13.10 4.19
N GLU A 251 -24.69 -13.10 3.61
CA GLU A 251 -25.95 -12.95 4.34
C GLU A 251 -26.20 -14.12 5.33
N LYS A 252 -25.66 -15.32 5.04
CA LYS A 252 -25.64 -16.47 5.97
C LYS A 252 -24.55 -16.39 7.05
N GLY A 253 -23.58 -15.48 6.95
CA GLY A 253 -22.48 -15.34 7.90
C GLY A 253 -21.39 -16.42 7.79
N TYR A 254 -21.22 -17.04 6.62
CA TYR A 254 -20.06 -17.92 6.38
C TYR A 254 -18.76 -17.12 6.35
N LYS A 255 -17.62 -17.79 6.56
CA LYS A 255 -16.31 -17.12 6.56
C LYS A 255 -15.75 -17.10 5.13
N ASN A 256 -15.79 -15.93 4.48
CA ASN A 256 -15.05 -15.71 3.25
C ASN A 256 -13.55 -15.96 3.48
N CYS A 257 -12.89 -16.56 2.49
CA CYS A 257 -11.46 -16.90 2.51
C CYS A 257 -10.64 -15.84 1.80
N TRP A 258 -11.03 -15.48 0.57
CA TRP A 258 -10.51 -14.39 -0.24
C TRP A 258 -11.61 -13.99 -1.24
N GLY A 259 -12.12 -12.76 -1.10
CA GLY A 259 -13.35 -12.33 -1.77
C GLY A 259 -13.18 -12.05 -3.26
N VAL A 260 -14.31 -11.77 -3.93
CA VAL A 260 -14.42 -11.73 -5.40
C VAL A 260 -13.33 -10.91 -6.10
N GLY A 261 -12.58 -11.57 -6.98
CA GLY A 261 -11.51 -10.97 -7.78
C GLY A 261 -11.33 -11.68 -9.12
N ARG A 262 -10.35 -11.26 -9.92
CA ARG A 262 -9.95 -11.92 -11.17
C ARG A 262 -8.47 -12.30 -11.15
N HIS A 263 -8.15 -13.56 -11.44
CA HIS A 263 -6.78 -14.04 -11.54
C HIS A 263 -6.04 -13.46 -12.75
N VAL A 264 -4.70 -13.39 -12.66
CA VAL A 264 -3.83 -13.11 -13.82
C VAL A 264 -3.65 -14.38 -14.66
N MET A 265 -3.42 -15.51 -13.98
CA MET A 265 -3.20 -16.81 -14.61
C MET A 265 -4.56 -17.45 -14.94
N GLY A 266 -4.77 -17.83 -16.20
CA GLY A 266 -6.04 -18.39 -16.69
C GLY A 266 -7.25 -17.45 -16.64
N SER A 267 -7.04 -16.15 -16.42
CA SER A 267 -8.03 -15.05 -16.42
C SER A 267 -9.31 -15.19 -15.58
N GLN A 268 -9.56 -16.30 -14.87
CA GLN A 268 -10.84 -16.59 -14.22
C GLN A 268 -11.21 -15.58 -13.13
N ILE A 269 -12.50 -15.28 -12.99
CA ILE A 269 -13.05 -14.60 -11.82
C ILE A 269 -13.21 -15.64 -10.71
N PHE A 270 -12.73 -15.34 -9.50
CA PHE A 270 -12.72 -16.23 -8.34
C PHE A 270 -13.52 -15.65 -7.17
N ASP A 271 -14.04 -16.50 -6.27
CA ASP A 271 -14.49 -16.12 -4.93
C ASP A 271 -14.31 -17.32 -3.97
N TYR A 272 -13.45 -17.16 -2.96
CA TYR A 272 -13.02 -18.24 -2.09
C TYR A 272 -13.74 -18.22 -0.74
N TRP A 273 -14.20 -19.37 -0.27
CA TRP A 273 -14.92 -19.55 0.99
C TRP A 273 -14.31 -20.64 1.87
N PHE A 274 -14.30 -20.44 3.19
CA PHE A 274 -14.00 -21.50 4.14
C PHE A 274 -15.26 -22.27 4.52
N ASP A 275 -15.22 -23.59 4.37
CA ASP A 275 -16.24 -24.50 4.93
C ASP A 275 -16.15 -24.53 6.48
N PRO A 276 -17.10 -25.20 7.17
CA PRO A 276 -17.03 -25.48 8.61
C PRO A 276 -15.70 -26.12 9.05
N SER A 277 -15.19 -27.12 8.31
CA SER A 277 -13.90 -27.79 8.57
C SER A 277 -12.65 -27.00 8.15
N LYS A 278 -12.80 -25.77 7.62
CA LYS A 278 -11.74 -24.87 7.14
C LYS A 278 -10.99 -25.35 5.89
N PHE A 279 -11.58 -26.25 5.10
CA PHE A 279 -11.26 -26.38 3.68
C PHE A 279 -11.69 -25.14 2.93
N ILE A 280 -10.97 -24.83 1.85
CA ILE A 280 -11.27 -23.72 0.97
C ILE A 280 -12.01 -24.30 -0.25
N LEU A 281 -13.16 -23.72 -0.58
CA LEU A 281 -13.87 -23.95 -1.83
C LEU A 281 -13.93 -22.65 -2.62
N GLU A 282 -13.71 -22.71 -3.93
CA GLU A 282 -13.76 -21.57 -4.86
C GLU A 282 -15.01 -21.67 -5.74
N HIS A 283 -15.73 -20.56 -5.90
CA HIS A 283 -16.60 -20.34 -7.06
C HIS A 283 -15.77 -19.66 -8.15
N TYR A 284 -15.79 -20.17 -9.38
CA TYR A 284 -15.13 -19.50 -10.51
C TYR A 284 -16.04 -19.36 -11.75
N VAL A 285 -15.76 -18.34 -12.58
CA VAL A 285 -16.34 -18.17 -13.94
C VAL A 285 -15.30 -17.55 -14.88
N ASP A 286 -15.58 -17.56 -16.19
CA ASP A 286 -14.87 -16.73 -17.19
C ASP A 286 -13.35 -16.96 -17.22
N GLY A 287 -12.94 -18.23 -17.17
CA GLY A 287 -11.55 -18.68 -17.29
C GLY A 287 -11.15 -18.98 -18.73
N ASP A 288 -9.86 -18.84 -19.02
CA ASP A 288 -9.29 -19.11 -20.35
C ASP A 288 -9.33 -20.60 -20.70
N LEU A 289 -9.37 -20.88 -22.02
CA LEU A 289 -9.20 -22.21 -22.59
C LEU A 289 -7.84 -22.35 -23.27
N VAL A 290 -7.26 -23.55 -23.20
CA VAL A 290 -5.92 -23.89 -23.72
C VAL A 290 -5.94 -25.21 -24.49
N ASN A 291 -4.89 -25.47 -25.27
CA ASN A 291 -4.73 -26.68 -26.10
C ASN A 291 -3.24 -27.04 -26.33
N ASP A 292 -2.95 -27.99 -27.22
CA ASP A 292 -1.59 -28.36 -27.63
C ASP A 292 -0.78 -27.19 -28.24
N GLU A 293 -1.40 -26.37 -29.09
CA GLU A 293 -0.80 -25.17 -29.71
C GLU A 293 -0.51 -24.03 -28.71
N THR A 294 -1.18 -24.01 -27.55
CA THR A 294 -1.03 -22.95 -26.56
C THR A 294 0.37 -22.97 -25.92
N PRO A 295 1.10 -21.82 -25.91
CA PRO A 295 2.43 -21.73 -25.32
C PRO A 295 2.40 -21.81 -23.79
N ILE A 296 3.45 -22.38 -23.21
CA ILE A 296 3.61 -22.47 -21.75
C ILE A 296 4.11 -21.11 -21.23
N ASN A 297 3.30 -20.44 -20.42
CA ASN A 297 3.68 -19.21 -19.74
C ASN A 297 4.67 -19.47 -18.60
N LYS A 298 5.58 -18.51 -18.36
CA LYS A 298 6.53 -18.55 -17.24
C LYS A 298 6.56 -17.22 -16.50
N THR A 299 6.00 -17.20 -15.30
CA THR A 299 5.80 -16.01 -14.46
C THR A 299 6.66 -16.05 -13.20
N LYS A 300 7.02 -14.87 -12.66
CA LYS A 300 7.79 -14.77 -11.42
C LYS A 300 6.85 -14.84 -10.22
N ALA A 301 7.23 -15.59 -9.18
CA ALA A 301 6.48 -15.64 -7.94
C ALA A 301 6.52 -14.27 -7.23
N ALA A 302 5.39 -13.57 -7.21
CA ALA A 302 5.20 -12.30 -6.52
C ALA A 302 3.72 -12.12 -6.12
N PRO A 303 3.39 -11.50 -4.96
CA PRO A 303 2.01 -11.41 -4.47
C PRO A 303 1.06 -10.61 -5.39
N ASP A 304 1.61 -9.67 -6.14
CA ASP A 304 0.92 -8.82 -7.12
C ASP A 304 0.62 -9.53 -8.45
N ASN A 305 1.26 -10.66 -8.74
CA ASN A 305 0.99 -11.48 -9.93
C ASN A 305 -0.20 -12.45 -9.75
N LEU A 306 -0.86 -12.48 -8.59
CA LEU A 306 -1.96 -13.42 -8.34
C LEU A 306 -3.33 -12.94 -8.86
N HIS A 307 -3.58 -11.63 -8.94
CA HIS A 307 -4.88 -11.10 -9.34
C HIS A 307 -4.79 -9.72 -10.04
N VAL A 308 -5.65 -9.50 -11.03
CA VAL A 308 -5.78 -8.22 -11.77
C VAL A 308 -6.58 -7.19 -10.96
N TRP A 309 -7.60 -7.67 -10.24
CA TRP A 309 -8.42 -6.89 -9.31
C TRP A 309 -9.09 -7.83 -8.30
N GLY A 310 -9.42 -7.32 -7.12
CA GLY A 310 -9.97 -8.08 -5.99
C GLY A 310 -9.56 -7.47 -4.65
N PRO A 311 -9.90 -8.12 -3.51
CA PRO A 311 -9.30 -7.82 -2.21
C PRO A 311 -7.82 -8.24 -2.17
N GLU A 312 -7.04 -7.62 -1.28
CA GLU A 312 -5.66 -8.03 -1.00
C GLU A 312 -5.60 -9.51 -0.60
N VAL A 313 -4.58 -10.24 -1.08
CA VAL A 313 -4.41 -11.69 -0.85
C VAL A 313 -4.22 -11.94 0.65
N PRO A 314 -5.14 -12.63 1.36
CA PRO A 314 -5.04 -12.79 2.79
C PRO A 314 -3.84 -13.68 3.16
N SER A 315 -3.13 -13.35 4.24
CA SER A 315 -1.93 -14.10 4.65
C SER A 315 -2.20 -15.58 4.94
N THR A 316 -3.43 -15.93 5.30
CA THR A 316 -3.90 -17.31 5.52
C THR A 316 -4.30 -18.05 4.23
N PHE A 317 -4.18 -17.44 3.06
CA PHE A 317 -4.36 -18.12 1.78
C PHE A 317 -3.10 -18.91 1.41
N LEU A 318 -1.93 -18.28 1.51
CA LEU A 318 -0.64 -18.88 1.14
C LEU A 318 0.14 -19.53 2.31
N ASN A 319 -0.19 -19.23 3.57
CA ASN A 319 0.52 -19.77 4.74
C ASN A 319 -0.27 -20.90 5.45
N GLU A 320 0.48 -21.86 5.99
CA GLU A 320 0.00 -23.15 6.49
C GLU A 320 -1.15 -23.11 7.52
N ARG A 321 -1.94 -24.20 7.56
CA ARG A 321 -2.85 -24.54 8.67
C ARG A 321 -2.12 -25.13 9.89
N THR A 322 -0.84 -24.83 10.12
CA THR A 322 -0.04 -25.42 11.19
C THR A 322 -0.01 -24.54 12.45
N LEU A 323 -0.04 -25.18 13.62
CA LEU A 323 0.34 -24.50 14.86
C LEU A 323 1.88 -24.42 14.94
N PRO A 324 2.46 -23.23 15.22
CA PRO A 324 3.89 -23.00 15.02
C PRO A 324 4.75 -23.63 16.13
N THR A 325 5.59 -24.60 15.75
CA THR A 325 6.53 -25.31 16.64
C THR A 325 7.38 -24.35 17.46
N CYS A 326 7.32 -24.45 18.80
CA CYS A 326 8.04 -23.51 19.66
C CYS A 326 9.57 -23.66 19.58
N ARG A 327 10.28 -22.54 19.76
CA ARG A 327 11.75 -22.44 19.64
C ARG A 327 12.54 -23.31 20.65
N THR A 328 11.89 -23.85 21.68
CA THR A 328 12.50 -24.82 22.61
C THR A 328 12.41 -26.23 22.06
N CYS A 329 11.23 -26.71 21.67
CA CYS A 329 11.04 -28.02 21.05
C CYS A 329 11.92 -28.21 19.80
N LEU A 330 12.00 -27.19 18.95
CA LEU A 330 12.87 -27.15 17.77
C LEU A 330 14.37 -27.28 18.10
N LYS A 331 14.79 -26.90 19.31
CA LYS A 331 16.19 -27.00 19.77
C LYS A 331 16.52 -28.29 20.52
N THR A 332 15.52 -29.03 20.99
CA THR A 332 15.69 -30.29 21.74
C THR A 332 15.30 -31.51 20.92
N SER A 333 14.83 -31.34 19.68
CA SER A 333 14.23 -32.38 18.84
C SER A 333 13.05 -33.10 19.52
N GLU A 334 12.31 -32.36 20.36
CA GLU A 334 11.12 -32.83 21.08
C GLU A 334 9.86 -32.43 20.31
N ASN A 335 8.83 -33.28 20.29
CA ASN A 335 7.56 -32.94 19.65
C ASN A 335 6.79 -31.88 20.46
N CYS A 336 6.31 -30.84 19.77
CA CYS A 336 5.61 -29.73 20.41
C CYS A 336 4.13 -30.08 20.62
N VAL A 337 3.80 -30.63 21.79
CA VAL A 337 2.43 -31.04 22.15
C VAL A 337 1.64 -29.85 22.70
N TYR A 338 0.50 -29.56 22.08
CA TYR A 338 -0.47 -28.55 22.53
C TYR A 338 -1.65 -29.25 23.22
N PRO A 339 -1.68 -29.36 24.56
CA PRO A 339 -2.78 -30.00 25.25
C PRO A 339 -4.04 -29.12 25.17
N LEU A 340 -5.20 -29.75 24.97
CA LEU A 340 -6.51 -29.07 24.90
C LEU A 340 -6.91 -28.34 26.20
N ILE A 341 -6.22 -28.61 27.31
CA ILE A 341 -6.38 -27.95 28.61
C ILE A 341 -4.99 -27.61 29.15
N SER A 342 -4.81 -26.38 29.64
CA SER A 342 -3.52 -25.89 30.15
C SER A 342 -3.17 -26.51 31.50
N HIS A 343 -2.07 -27.27 31.54
CA HIS A 343 -1.43 -27.73 32.77
C HIS A 343 -0.23 -26.83 33.13
N LYS A 344 0.01 -26.61 34.43
CA LYS A 344 1.11 -25.76 34.91
C LYS A 344 2.47 -26.39 34.55
N PRO A 345 3.42 -25.66 33.93
CA PRO A 345 4.71 -26.21 33.54
C PRO A 345 5.56 -26.70 34.72
N GLY A 346 6.24 -27.83 34.54
CA GLY A 346 7.31 -28.30 35.43
C GLY A 346 8.65 -27.56 35.18
N PRO A 347 9.68 -27.83 35.99
CA PRO A 347 11.02 -27.25 35.81
C PRO A 347 11.62 -27.65 34.47
N LYS A 348 12.29 -26.72 33.77
CA LYS A 348 12.96 -27.01 32.49
C LYS A 348 14.11 -28.00 32.69
N PRO A 349 14.23 -29.05 31.84
CA PRO A 349 15.42 -29.90 31.80
C PRO A 349 16.70 -29.08 31.60
N GLY A 350 17.79 -29.46 32.27
CA GLY A 350 19.11 -28.82 32.13
C GLY A 350 19.34 -27.55 32.96
N ALA A 351 18.48 -27.20 33.93
CA ALA A 351 18.70 -26.06 34.83
C ALA A 351 20.01 -26.19 35.67
N PRO A 352 21.03 -25.32 35.49
CA PRO A 352 22.33 -25.51 36.14
C PRO A 352 22.36 -25.07 37.61
N GLN A 353 23.10 -25.80 38.46
CA GLN A 353 23.39 -25.35 39.84
C GLN A 353 24.49 -24.27 39.90
N ARG A 354 24.37 -23.38 40.88
CA ARG A 354 25.08 -22.10 40.98
C ARG A 354 26.38 -22.19 41.81
N ARG A 355 27.53 -21.77 41.25
CA ARG A 355 28.79 -21.48 42.00
C ARG A 355 29.46 -20.16 41.54
N ARG A 356 30.56 -19.77 42.20
CA ARG A 356 31.06 -18.38 42.36
C ARG A 356 32.47 -18.11 41.81
N ASN A 357 32.66 -16.90 41.27
CA ASN A 357 33.91 -16.09 41.17
C ASN A 357 35.04 -16.68 40.26
N ARG A 358 36.05 -15.94 39.76
CA ARG A 358 36.66 -14.64 40.17
C ARG A 358 37.31 -13.90 38.95
N SER A 359 37.75 -12.65 39.16
CA SER A 359 38.68 -11.78 38.38
C SER A 359 39.89 -12.46 37.68
N SER A 360 40.62 -11.96 36.66
CA SER A 360 40.63 -10.74 35.77
C SER A 360 41.85 -10.89 34.77
N ILE A 361 42.49 -9.94 34.02
CA ILE A 361 42.50 -8.46 33.85
C ILE A 361 43.25 -8.01 32.53
N LEU A 362 43.12 -6.72 32.12
CA LEU A 362 43.97 -5.88 31.23
C LEU A 362 44.17 -6.15 29.70
N THR A 363 44.34 -5.02 28.99
CA THR A 363 44.80 -4.75 27.59
C THR A 363 45.94 -3.68 27.66
N PRO A 364 46.44 -2.95 26.60
CA PRO A 364 46.27 -2.98 25.12
C PRO A 364 47.61 -2.81 24.30
N ALA A 365 47.50 -2.37 23.02
CA ALA A 365 48.48 -1.61 22.18
C ALA A 365 49.66 -2.35 21.46
N ALA A 366 50.27 -1.85 20.35
CA ALA A 366 49.84 -0.96 19.23
C ALA A 366 50.95 -0.80 18.14
N GLN A 367 50.59 -0.47 16.87
CA GLN A 367 51.39 0.29 15.85
C GLN A 367 52.71 -0.35 15.29
N SER A 368 53.33 0.01 14.14
CA SER A 368 53.00 0.81 12.92
C SER A 368 54.13 0.69 11.83
N ILE A 369 54.05 1.43 10.69
CA ILE A 369 55.14 1.82 9.72
C ILE A 369 55.64 0.72 8.73
N ASN A 370 56.08 0.94 7.47
CA ASN A 370 55.79 1.83 6.30
C ASN A 370 56.61 1.33 5.05
N SER A 371 56.31 1.80 3.81
CA SER A 371 57.22 2.17 2.67
C SER A 371 58.42 1.30 2.21
N ASP A 372 58.88 1.24 0.94
CA ASP A 372 58.39 1.62 -0.41
C ASP A 372 59.42 1.11 -1.49
N GLU A 373 59.18 1.41 -2.78
CA GLU A 373 60.15 1.49 -3.93
C GLU A 373 60.60 0.26 -4.76
N ASN A 374 60.11 0.23 -6.02
CA ASN A 374 60.82 0.18 -7.31
C ASN A 374 61.79 -0.97 -7.76
N GLY A 375 61.57 -1.42 -9.01
CA GLY A 375 62.51 -2.20 -9.85
C GLY A 375 61.95 -2.43 -11.27
N ASP A 376 62.76 -2.24 -12.33
CA ASP A 376 62.32 -2.11 -13.75
C ASP A 376 63.17 -2.96 -14.72
N SER A 377 62.65 -3.40 -15.88
CA SER A 377 63.41 -3.84 -17.08
C SER A 377 62.59 -4.29 -18.33
N HIS A 378 62.61 -3.46 -19.38
CA HIS A 378 62.81 -3.74 -20.83
C HIS A 378 62.29 -5.03 -21.56
N MET A 379 61.32 -4.82 -22.50
CA MET A 379 61.47 -4.79 -24.01
C MET A 379 62.06 -5.99 -24.82
N PRO A 380 61.91 -6.08 -26.19
CA PRO A 380 61.05 -5.33 -27.16
C PRO A 380 60.34 -6.18 -28.27
N ASP A 381 59.51 -5.54 -29.13
CA ASP A 381 59.80 -5.25 -30.58
C ASP A 381 58.70 -5.47 -31.67
N ASN A 382 58.81 -4.66 -32.75
CA ASN A 382 58.19 -4.68 -34.10
C ASN A 382 56.73 -4.24 -34.36
N GLY A 383 56.59 -3.33 -35.34
CA GLY A 383 55.33 -2.82 -35.92
C GLY A 383 55.01 -3.42 -37.32
N PRO A 384 54.61 -2.65 -38.37
CA PRO A 384 54.99 -1.25 -38.65
C PRO A 384 53.84 -0.27 -39.01
N ASP A 385 54.22 0.98 -39.34
CA ASP A 385 53.38 2.17 -39.59
C ASP A 385 52.81 2.35 -41.03
N ILE A 386 52.10 3.49 -41.20
CA ILE A 386 52.20 4.51 -42.29
C ILE A 386 50.83 4.88 -42.92
N LEU A 387 50.32 6.09 -42.62
CA LEU A 387 50.42 7.29 -43.50
C LEU A 387 49.79 8.54 -42.83
N SER A 388 50.21 9.75 -43.23
CA SER A 388 49.65 11.05 -42.80
C SER A 388 49.60 12.05 -43.97
N SER A 389 48.54 12.89 -44.06
CA SER A 389 48.63 14.23 -44.69
C SER A 389 47.44 15.17 -44.43
N MET A 390 47.74 16.27 -43.73
CA MET A 390 47.44 17.69 -44.04
C MET A 390 46.02 18.27 -44.26
N VAL A 391 45.63 19.14 -43.30
CA VAL A 391 45.22 20.57 -43.43
C VAL A 391 43.97 20.99 -44.24
N ALA A 392 42.99 21.61 -43.55
CA ALA A 392 42.43 22.94 -43.87
C ALA A 392 41.53 23.49 -42.74
N ASP A 393 41.63 24.78 -42.39
CA ASP A 393 40.78 25.47 -41.40
C ASP A 393 39.61 26.24 -42.04
N VAL A 394 38.39 26.03 -41.54
CA VAL A 394 37.22 26.94 -41.68
C VAL A 394 36.37 26.79 -40.40
N PRO A 395 35.90 27.86 -39.74
CA PRO A 395 35.18 27.75 -38.47
C PRO A 395 33.80 27.10 -38.63
N SER A 396 33.57 26.01 -37.90
CA SER A 396 32.24 25.40 -37.75
C SER A 396 31.41 26.17 -36.73
N ALA A 397 30.10 26.28 -36.96
CA ALA A 397 29.15 26.53 -35.89
C ALA A 397 29.01 25.27 -35.02
N ASP A 398 28.77 25.44 -33.72
CA ASP A 398 28.62 24.33 -32.79
C ASP A 398 27.28 23.60 -32.99
N ILE A 399 27.36 22.37 -33.50
CA ILE A 399 26.27 21.38 -33.44
C ILE A 399 26.66 20.40 -32.33
N ASP A 400 25.84 20.30 -31.28
CA ASP A 400 26.14 19.58 -30.03
C ASP A 400 26.21 18.06 -30.24
N ARG A 401 27.35 17.58 -30.76
CA ARG A 401 27.65 16.15 -30.92
C ARG A 401 27.85 15.53 -29.55
N SER A 402 26.80 14.87 -29.06
CA SER A 402 26.84 13.92 -27.94
C SER A 402 28.09 13.03 -28.01
N VAL A 403 28.91 13.08 -26.95
CA VAL A 403 30.21 12.40 -26.90
C VAL A 403 30.03 10.89 -27.06
N SER A 404 30.86 10.30 -27.92
CA SER A 404 30.85 8.87 -28.27
C SER A 404 30.83 7.95 -27.05
N ARG A 405 29.65 7.42 -26.71
CA ARG A 405 29.53 6.17 -25.95
C ARG A 405 29.54 5.02 -26.95
N GLY A 406 30.26 3.94 -26.64
CA GLY A 406 30.10 2.69 -27.39
C GLY A 406 28.66 2.20 -27.28
N LEU A 407 28.13 1.64 -28.37
CA LEU A 407 26.77 1.13 -28.44
C LEU A 407 26.54 0.10 -27.33
N ALA A 408 25.71 0.43 -26.35
CA ALA A 408 25.32 -0.50 -25.31
C ALA A 408 24.47 -1.62 -25.94
N LEU A 409 24.56 -2.85 -25.43
CA LEU A 409 23.87 -3.99 -26.03
C LEU A 409 22.34 -3.77 -26.14
N SER A 410 21.74 -3.08 -25.17
CA SER A 410 20.33 -2.64 -25.24
C SER A 410 20.02 -1.86 -26.53
N GLN A 411 20.91 -0.95 -26.92
CA GLN A 411 20.77 -0.10 -28.12
C GLN A 411 20.89 -0.86 -29.45
N LEU A 412 21.28 -2.15 -29.40
CA LEU A 412 21.40 -3.02 -30.56
C LEU A 412 20.28 -4.07 -30.64
N ILE A 413 19.51 -4.26 -29.58
CA ILE A 413 18.53 -5.37 -29.47
C ILE A 413 17.07 -4.92 -29.30
N HIS A 414 16.80 -3.61 -29.14
CA HIS A 414 15.44 -3.12 -28.88
C HIS A 414 15.08 -1.85 -29.69
N PRO A 415 13.92 -1.80 -30.38
CA PRO A 415 13.52 -0.65 -31.20
C PRO A 415 13.43 0.69 -30.46
N SER A 416 13.19 0.70 -29.14
CA SER A 416 13.17 1.92 -28.30
C SER A 416 14.52 2.65 -28.17
N HIS A 417 15.53 2.22 -28.93
CA HIS A 417 16.83 2.86 -29.04
C HIS A 417 17.25 3.12 -30.50
N GLU A 418 16.36 2.89 -31.47
CA GLU A 418 16.58 3.38 -32.83
C GLU A 418 16.70 4.92 -32.80
N PRO A 419 17.65 5.50 -33.55
CA PRO A 419 17.83 6.95 -33.59
C PRO A 419 16.64 7.57 -34.32
N ILE A 420 15.71 8.16 -33.57
CA ILE A 420 14.60 8.97 -34.11
C ILE A 420 15.17 9.95 -35.13
N MET A 421 14.77 9.82 -36.40
CA MET A 421 15.24 10.71 -37.46
C MET A 421 14.67 12.10 -37.21
N ALA A 422 15.51 12.98 -36.65
CA ALA A 422 15.17 14.35 -36.28
C ALA A 422 14.80 15.21 -37.50
N ASN A 423 13.57 15.04 -37.99
CA ASN A 423 12.93 15.89 -39.01
C ASN A 423 12.51 17.27 -38.46
N ALA A 424 13.31 17.78 -37.53
CA ALA A 424 13.21 19.10 -36.91
C ALA A 424 14.48 19.90 -37.23
N VAL A 425 14.70 20.21 -38.52
CA VAL A 425 15.43 21.43 -38.86
C VAL A 425 14.66 22.57 -38.22
N GLU A 426 15.25 23.28 -37.26
CA GLU A 426 14.74 24.55 -36.76
C GLU A 426 14.68 25.56 -37.92
N ARG A 427 13.58 25.54 -38.66
CA ARG A 427 13.23 26.63 -39.56
C ARG A 427 12.98 27.83 -38.67
N ARG A 428 13.97 28.72 -38.57
CA ARG A 428 13.79 30.08 -38.03
C ARG A 428 12.76 30.81 -38.87
N GLY A 429 11.50 30.65 -38.50
CA GLY A 429 10.35 31.24 -39.16
C GLY A 429 10.35 32.75 -38.96
N LEU A 430 10.86 33.47 -39.95
CA LEU A 430 10.62 34.90 -40.10
C LEU A 430 9.14 35.09 -40.49
N GLY A 431 8.26 35.19 -39.50
CA GLY A 431 6.82 35.38 -39.69
C GLY A 431 6.06 35.71 -38.40
N ASP A 432 5.52 36.93 -38.34
CA ASP A 432 4.46 37.47 -37.47
C ASP A 432 4.25 36.92 -36.04
N SER A 433 4.71 37.72 -35.07
CA SER A 433 3.89 38.21 -33.93
C SER A 433 2.95 37.19 -33.24
N SER A 434 3.48 36.05 -32.80
CA SER A 434 2.72 34.98 -32.12
C SER A 434 1.98 35.41 -30.84
N THR A 435 2.48 36.44 -30.15
CA THR A 435 1.98 36.91 -28.84
C THR A 435 0.55 37.46 -28.87
N ALA A 436 0.07 37.90 -30.03
CA ALA A 436 -1.18 38.65 -30.13
C ALA A 436 -2.45 37.83 -29.82
N ARG A 437 -2.45 36.49 -29.97
CA ARG A 437 -3.70 35.69 -30.02
C ARG A 437 -3.89 34.63 -28.93
N VAL A 438 -2.95 34.44 -28.03
CA VAL A 438 -3.07 33.36 -27.02
C VAL A 438 -4.24 33.60 -26.08
N HIS A 439 -4.48 34.84 -25.65
CA HIS A 439 -5.63 35.21 -24.83
C HIS A 439 -6.97 35.11 -25.59
N GLU A 440 -6.99 35.44 -26.89
CA GLU A 440 -8.15 35.22 -27.78
C GLU A 440 -8.51 33.72 -27.83
N SER A 441 -7.52 32.84 -27.98
CA SER A 441 -7.72 31.38 -28.00
C SER A 441 -8.27 30.83 -26.67
N LEU A 442 -7.95 31.50 -25.56
CA LEU A 442 -8.44 31.16 -24.24
C LEU A 442 -9.86 31.70 -24.01
N GLY A 443 -10.32 32.66 -24.82
CA GLY A 443 -11.64 33.28 -24.71
C GLY A 443 -11.71 34.40 -23.68
N ILE A 444 -10.57 35.03 -23.36
CA ILE A 444 -10.46 36.06 -22.31
C ILE A 444 -9.81 37.34 -22.85
N SER A 445 -10.09 38.49 -22.24
CA SER A 445 -9.44 39.75 -22.60
C SER A 445 -7.99 39.81 -22.12
N SER A 446 -7.17 40.63 -22.76
CA SER A 446 -5.77 40.89 -22.34
C SER A 446 -5.66 41.35 -20.88
N THR A 447 -6.61 42.15 -20.39
CA THR A 447 -6.67 42.55 -18.97
C THR A 447 -6.93 41.37 -18.04
N VAL A 448 -7.80 40.42 -18.43
CA VAL A 448 -8.07 39.20 -17.64
C VAL A 448 -6.87 38.25 -17.68
N TYR A 449 -6.20 38.11 -18.83
CA TYR A 449 -4.93 37.39 -18.95
C TYR A 449 -3.89 37.95 -17.96
N GLN A 450 -3.61 39.27 -18.00
CA GLN A 450 -2.60 39.88 -17.14
C GLN A 450 -2.94 39.71 -15.66
N ASN A 451 -4.20 39.97 -15.28
CA ASN A 451 -4.67 39.77 -13.91
C ASN A 451 -4.50 38.32 -13.43
N LEU A 452 -4.70 37.31 -14.29
CA LEU A 452 -4.49 35.90 -13.94
C LEU A 452 -3.01 35.51 -13.91
N VAL A 453 -2.14 36.14 -14.71
CA VAL A 453 -0.69 35.95 -14.67
C VAL A 453 -0.12 36.53 -13.37
N ASP A 454 -0.41 37.78 -13.04
CA ASP A 454 0.07 38.39 -11.80
C ASP A 454 -0.54 37.73 -10.56
N ALA A 455 -1.84 37.35 -10.59
CA ALA A 455 -2.45 36.59 -9.50
C ALA A 455 -1.79 35.21 -9.28
N TYR A 456 -1.20 34.59 -10.30
CA TYR A 456 -0.40 33.37 -10.10
C TYR A 456 0.86 33.69 -9.31
N PHE A 457 1.70 34.61 -9.81
CA PHE A 457 3.01 34.91 -9.24
C PHE A 457 2.94 35.63 -7.88
N ASP A 458 1.84 36.33 -7.58
CA ASP A 458 1.69 37.09 -6.34
C ASP A 458 1.08 36.27 -5.20
N ASN A 459 0.50 35.09 -5.47
CA ASN A 459 -0.21 34.29 -4.46
C ASN A 459 0.21 32.81 -4.39
N THR A 460 0.85 32.25 -5.42
CA THR A 460 1.23 30.83 -5.46
C THR A 460 2.60 30.62 -4.80
N THR A 461 2.61 30.10 -3.57
CA THR A 461 3.82 30.03 -2.70
C THR A 461 4.36 28.62 -2.45
N ALA A 462 3.60 27.57 -2.76
CA ALA A 462 4.01 26.18 -2.45
C ALA A 462 5.31 25.76 -3.17
N PHE A 463 5.52 26.30 -4.37
CA PHE A 463 6.73 26.17 -5.18
C PHE A 463 6.76 27.24 -6.29
N SER A 464 7.96 27.62 -6.72
CA SER A 464 8.16 28.55 -7.85
C SER A 464 8.74 27.78 -9.05
N LEU A 465 7.89 27.45 -10.05
CA LEU A 465 8.28 26.71 -11.26
C LEU A 465 8.84 27.57 -12.38
N PHE A 466 8.58 28.88 -12.38
CA PHE A 466 8.88 29.77 -13.51
C PHE A 466 9.72 30.97 -13.09
N HIS A 467 10.69 31.32 -13.92
CA HIS A 467 11.48 32.54 -13.72
C HIS A 467 10.65 33.78 -14.14
N ARG A 468 10.01 34.44 -13.17
CA ARG A 468 9.08 35.57 -13.41
C ARG A 468 9.65 36.66 -14.34
N PRO A 469 10.91 37.13 -14.19
CA PRO A 469 11.45 38.21 -15.03
C PRO A 469 11.56 37.89 -16.53
N SER A 470 11.56 36.61 -16.93
CA SER A 470 11.62 36.20 -18.34
C SER A 470 10.35 35.46 -18.80
N PHE A 471 9.27 35.49 -18.02
CA PHE A 471 8.09 34.66 -18.26
C PHE A 471 7.38 35.01 -19.57
N GLU A 472 7.06 36.28 -19.84
CA GLU A 472 6.40 36.68 -21.09
C GLU A 472 7.27 36.37 -22.32
N THR A 473 8.59 36.59 -22.24
CA THR A 473 9.53 36.21 -23.32
C THR A 473 9.53 34.70 -23.55
N LYS A 474 9.44 33.89 -22.49
CA LYS A 474 9.34 32.43 -22.59
C LYS A 474 8.02 31.99 -23.21
N ILE A 475 6.87 32.55 -22.79
CA ILE A 475 5.55 32.27 -23.39
C ILE A 475 5.54 32.65 -24.87
N SER A 476 6.12 33.80 -25.22
CA SER A 476 6.28 34.27 -26.61
C SER A 476 7.09 33.30 -27.49
N GLY A 477 8.03 32.57 -26.89
CA GLY A 477 8.93 31.62 -27.55
C GLY A 477 8.42 30.18 -27.63
N ILE A 478 7.21 29.85 -27.15
CA ILE A 478 6.65 28.50 -27.28
C ILE A 478 6.11 28.31 -28.70
N SER A 479 6.83 27.55 -29.54
CA SER A 479 6.48 27.33 -30.95
C SER A 479 5.14 26.61 -31.16
N ASN A 480 4.78 25.66 -30.29
CA ASN A 480 3.48 24.99 -30.34
C ASN A 480 2.44 25.77 -29.51
N HIS A 481 1.46 26.33 -30.21
CA HIS A 481 0.35 27.07 -29.60
C HIS A 481 -0.50 26.21 -28.64
N LEU A 482 -0.68 24.90 -28.89
CA LEU A 482 -1.39 24.02 -27.96
C LEU A 482 -0.64 23.92 -26.62
N HIS A 483 0.69 23.75 -26.65
CA HIS A 483 1.51 23.70 -25.44
C HIS A 483 1.45 25.02 -24.64
N ALA A 484 1.47 26.17 -25.33
CA ALA A 484 1.29 27.47 -24.69
C ALA A 484 -0.10 27.62 -24.04
N GLN A 485 -1.15 27.22 -24.76
CA GLN A 485 -2.53 27.25 -24.26
C GLN A 485 -2.72 26.31 -23.05
N THR A 486 -2.12 25.12 -23.10
CA THR A 486 -2.16 24.11 -22.03
C THR A 486 -1.50 24.62 -20.76
N LEU A 487 -0.31 25.21 -20.87
CA LEU A 487 0.44 25.79 -19.76
C LEU A 487 -0.34 26.92 -19.07
N LEU A 488 -0.84 27.88 -19.85
CA LEU A 488 -1.60 29.01 -19.31
C LEU A 488 -2.94 28.56 -18.70
N THR A 489 -3.62 27.59 -19.32
CA THR A 489 -4.86 27.00 -18.76
C THR A 489 -4.60 26.34 -17.41
N ALA A 490 -3.51 25.58 -17.27
CA ALA A 490 -3.12 24.95 -16.01
C ALA A 490 -2.76 26.00 -14.94
N MET A 491 -2.00 27.04 -15.31
CA MET A 491 -1.64 28.17 -14.45
C MET A 491 -2.88 28.94 -13.94
N PHE A 492 -3.83 29.23 -14.83
CA PHE A 492 -5.06 29.97 -14.49
C PHE A 492 -6.02 29.15 -13.63
N SER A 493 -5.98 27.82 -13.70
CA SER A 493 -6.75 26.97 -12.77
C SER A 493 -6.29 27.07 -11.31
N LEU A 494 -5.03 27.46 -11.07
CA LEU A 494 -4.60 27.90 -9.75
C LEU A 494 -5.01 29.36 -9.49
N SER A 495 -4.59 30.30 -10.34
CA SER A 495 -4.66 31.73 -10.01
C SER A 495 -6.06 32.35 -10.00
N ALA A 496 -7.03 31.76 -10.72
CA ALA A 496 -8.39 32.26 -10.77
C ALA A 496 -9.04 32.38 -9.38
N ARG A 497 -8.65 31.55 -8.40
CA ARG A 497 -9.16 31.62 -7.00
C ARG A 497 -8.83 32.91 -6.26
N TYR A 498 -7.83 33.67 -6.71
CA TYR A 498 -7.45 34.97 -6.15
C TYR A 498 -8.10 36.14 -6.90
N THR A 499 -8.86 35.87 -7.96
CA THR A 499 -9.53 36.89 -8.80
C THR A 499 -11.03 36.96 -8.54
N SER A 500 -11.64 38.14 -8.72
CA SER A 500 -13.09 38.30 -8.53
C SER A 500 -13.87 37.80 -9.76
N PHE A 501 -14.46 36.61 -9.65
CA PHE A 501 -15.23 35.96 -10.72
C PHE A 501 -16.36 36.84 -11.29
N ALA A 502 -17.11 37.50 -10.42
CA ALA A 502 -18.36 38.20 -10.77
C ALA A 502 -18.20 39.46 -11.66
N GLN A 503 -16.96 39.92 -11.92
CA GLN A 503 -16.68 41.12 -12.71
C GLN A 503 -15.73 40.88 -13.89
N SER A 504 -15.13 39.69 -13.99
CA SER A 504 -14.02 39.43 -14.92
C SER A 504 -14.39 38.61 -16.17
N GLY A 505 -15.52 37.89 -16.15
CA GLY A 505 -15.88 36.96 -17.24
C GLY A 505 -14.94 35.75 -17.35
N SER A 506 -14.05 35.55 -16.38
CA SER A 506 -13.14 34.39 -16.32
C SER A 506 -13.90 33.14 -15.83
N PRO A 507 -13.66 31.96 -16.43
CA PRO A 507 -14.12 30.68 -15.90
C PRO A 507 -13.71 30.44 -14.44
N SER A 508 -14.46 29.58 -13.74
CA SER A 508 -14.11 29.16 -12.38
C SER A 508 -12.83 28.30 -12.36
N PRO A 509 -12.17 28.12 -11.20
CA PRO A 509 -10.94 27.34 -11.10
C PRO A 509 -11.15 25.87 -11.51
N HIS A 510 -12.35 25.34 -11.26
CA HIS A 510 -12.73 23.98 -11.64
C HIS A 510 -12.94 23.84 -13.16
N GLU A 511 -13.51 24.83 -13.83
CA GLU A 511 -13.65 24.84 -15.30
C GLU A 511 -12.29 24.98 -15.97
N TRP A 512 -11.42 25.85 -15.46
CA TRP A 512 -10.02 25.95 -15.88
C TRP A 512 -9.27 24.62 -15.68
N LEU A 513 -9.39 23.95 -14.52
CA LEU A 513 -8.76 22.65 -14.27
C LEU A 513 -9.31 21.55 -15.19
N SER A 514 -10.62 21.57 -15.45
CA SER A 514 -11.29 20.67 -16.40
C SER A 514 -10.76 20.87 -17.82
N ARG A 515 -10.53 22.12 -18.25
CA ARG A 515 -9.89 22.45 -19.53
C ARG A 515 -8.41 22.03 -19.56
N ALA A 516 -7.66 22.29 -18.50
CA ALA A 516 -6.24 21.95 -18.38
C ALA A 516 -5.99 20.45 -18.56
N ARG A 517 -6.77 19.61 -17.88
CA ARG A 517 -6.73 18.14 -18.04
C ARG A 517 -6.87 17.70 -19.49
N ARG A 518 -7.90 18.18 -20.21
CA ARG A 518 -8.12 17.82 -21.62
C ARG A 518 -6.97 18.27 -22.51
N LEU A 519 -6.48 19.49 -22.31
CA LEU A 519 -5.38 20.03 -23.11
C LEU A 519 -4.03 19.33 -22.82
N VAL A 520 -3.79 18.85 -21.59
CA VAL A 520 -2.66 17.96 -21.26
C VAL A 520 -2.82 16.61 -21.94
N ASP A 521 -4.00 15.98 -21.83
CA ASP A 521 -4.31 14.70 -22.48
C ASP A 521 -4.20 14.80 -24.02
N GLU A 522 -4.43 15.98 -24.60
CA GLU A 522 -4.30 16.29 -26.04
C GLU A 522 -2.85 16.57 -26.45
N SER A 523 -2.14 17.43 -25.73
CA SER A 523 -0.73 17.75 -25.98
C SER A 523 0.18 16.51 -25.90
N LEU A 524 -0.04 15.64 -24.91
CA LEU A 524 0.72 14.39 -24.79
C LEU A 524 0.47 13.41 -25.94
N ARG A 525 -0.66 13.52 -26.64
CA ARG A 525 -0.94 12.75 -27.87
C ARG A 525 -0.37 13.42 -29.12
N GLU A 526 -0.17 14.73 -29.12
CA GLU A 526 0.52 15.45 -30.20
C GLU A 526 2.02 15.13 -30.21
N CYS A 527 2.63 14.91 -29.03
CA CYS A 527 4.02 14.45 -28.91
C CYS A 527 4.29 13.07 -29.55
N SER A 528 3.34 12.12 -29.48
CA SER A 528 3.54 10.72 -29.90
C SER A 528 4.79 10.07 -29.28
N ASP A 529 5.89 10.03 -30.02
CA ASP A 529 7.18 9.43 -29.64
C ASP A 529 8.28 10.48 -29.37
N ASP A 530 7.99 11.77 -29.59
CA ASP A 530 8.87 12.89 -29.27
C ASP A 530 8.78 13.28 -27.79
N VAL A 531 9.93 13.58 -27.17
CA VAL A 531 10.04 13.92 -25.74
C VAL A 531 9.19 15.16 -25.38
N PRO A 532 8.23 15.07 -24.44
CA PRO A 532 7.39 16.20 -24.04
C PRO A 532 8.21 17.39 -23.54
N PRO A 533 8.01 18.62 -24.07
CA PRO A 533 8.84 19.77 -23.73
C PRO A 533 8.57 20.28 -22.30
N LEU A 534 9.55 20.99 -21.71
CA LEU A 534 9.47 21.46 -20.31
C LEU A 534 8.21 22.30 -20.02
N CYS A 535 7.69 23.06 -20.99
CA CYS A 535 6.44 23.83 -20.83
C CYS A 535 5.21 22.92 -20.65
N LEU A 536 5.16 21.76 -21.32
CA LEU A 536 4.10 20.77 -21.14
C LEU A 536 4.27 20.04 -19.80
N LEU A 537 5.49 19.66 -19.42
CA LEU A 537 5.75 19.11 -18.08
C LEU A 537 5.34 20.08 -16.97
N GLN A 538 5.68 21.38 -17.10
CA GLN A 538 5.25 22.41 -16.15
C GLN A 538 3.71 22.50 -16.07
N ALA A 539 2.98 22.38 -17.21
CA ALA A 539 1.52 22.31 -17.22
C ALA A 539 0.96 21.06 -16.52
N MET A 540 1.59 19.90 -16.72
CA MET A 540 1.26 18.64 -16.04
C MET A 540 1.45 18.74 -14.53
N ILE A 541 2.52 19.40 -14.05
CA ILE A 541 2.78 19.61 -12.61
C ILE A 541 1.65 20.45 -12.00
N LEU A 542 1.33 21.60 -12.59
CA LEU A 542 0.28 22.51 -12.11
C LEU A 542 -1.12 21.85 -12.08
N THR A 543 -1.39 20.97 -13.06
CA THR A 543 -2.63 20.18 -13.14
C THR A 543 -2.65 19.11 -12.04
N THR A 544 -1.58 18.31 -11.94
CA THR A 544 -1.45 17.19 -10.98
C THR A 544 -1.52 17.68 -9.52
N PHE A 545 -0.94 18.84 -9.23
CA PHE A 545 -0.99 19.47 -7.91
C PHE A 545 -2.42 19.58 -7.37
N GLN A 546 -3.37 20.04 -8.21
CA GLN A 546 -4.78 20.18 -7.81
C GLN A 546 -5.53 18.85 -7.74
N GLU A 547 -5.08 17.84 -8.48
CA GLU A 547 -5.59 16.47 -8.31
C GLU A 547 -5.20 15.90 -6.95
N LEU A 548 -3.94 16.11 -6.54
CA LEU A 548 -3.42 15.68 -5.24
C LEU A 548 -4.08 16.42 -4.07
N ILE A 549 -4.36 17.72 -4.21
CA ILE A 549 -5.16 18.51 -3.23
C ILE A 549 -6.56 17.90 -3.02
N SER A 550 -7.18 17.40 -4.10
CA SER A 550 -8.48 16.71 -4.04
C SER A 550 -8.39 15.31 -3.40
N GLY A 551 -7.17 14.78 -3.22
CA GLY A 551 -6.84 13.51 -2.59
C GLY A 551 -6.12 12.54 -3.54
N VAL A 552 -5.24 11.70 -2.99
CA VAL A 552 -4.35 10.77 -3.72
C VAL A 552 -5.08 9.52 -4.25
N ARG A 553 -6.12 9.77 -5.04
CA ARG A 553 -6.97 8.77 -5.71
C ARG A 553 -6.32 8.28 -7.01
N GLY A 554 -6.87 7.21 -7.60
CA GLY A 554 -6.28 6.51 -8.75
C GLY A 554 -5.94 7.37 -9.97
N ARG A 555 -6.64 8.49 -10.24
CA ARG A 555 -6.21 9.46 -11.27
C ARG A 555 -4.92 10.17 -10.85
N ALA A 556 -4.97 10.95 -9.76
CA ALA A 556 -3.85 11.74 -9.26
C ALA A 556 -2.57 10.91 -9.06
N TRP A 557 -2.71 9.67 -8.57
CA TRP A 557 -1.60 8.72 -8.42
C TRP A 557 -0.95 8.37 -9.77
N ARG A 558 -1.74 8.07 -10.81
CA ARG A 558 -1.21 7.83 -12.15
C ARG A 558 -0.62 9.10 -12.78
N SER A 559 -1.22 10.27 -12.55
CA SER A 559 -0.69 11.56 -12.99
C SER A 559 0.73 11.81 -12.44
N VAL A 560 0.99 11.47 -11.16
CA VAL A 560 2.34 11.49 -10.58
C VAL A 560 3.28 10.47 -11.24
N GLY A 561 2.83 9.23 -11.48
CA GLY A 561 3.61 8.24 -12.23
C GLY A 561 4.01 8.72 -13.63
N THR A 562 3.10 9.39 -14.35
CA THR A 562 3.38 9.98 -15.67
C THR A 562 4.37 11.15 -15.56
N LEU A 563 4.24 12.04 -14.58
CA LEU A 563 5.21 13.12 -14.31
C LEU A 563 6.62 12.57 -14.10
N VAL A 564 6.75 11.51 -13.29
CA VAL A 564 8.04 10.87 -13.00
C VAL A 564 8.66 10.30 -14.28
N ARG A 565 7.88 9.63 -15.15
CA ARG A 565 8.39 9.11 -16.43
C ARG A 565 8.88 10.21 -17.37
N VAL A 566 8.09 11.26 -17.59
CA VAL A 566 8.48 12.39 -18.45
C VAL A 566 9.67 13.16 -17.87
N ALA A 567 9.82 13.24 -16.54
CA ALA A 567 10.99 13.83 -15.90
C ALA A 567 12.27 12.98 -16.07
N TYR A 568 12.16 11.65 -16.08
CA TYR A 568 13.27 10.75 -16.42
C TYR A 568 13.65 10.86 -17.90
N GLU A 569 12.66 10.97 -18.79
CA GLU A 569 12.80 11.13 -20.24
C GLU A 569 13.52 12.44 -20.63
N LEU A 570 13.11 13.57 -20.03
CA LEU A 570 13.82 14.85 -20.08
C LEU A 570 15.15 14.86 -19.31
N GLN A 571 15.57 13.73 -18.73
CA GLN A 571 16.79 13.54 -17.94
C GLN A 571 16.96 14.54 -16.78
N LEU A 572 15.85 14.99 -16.18
CA LEU A 572 15.83 15.99 -15.11
C LEU A 572 16.49 15.53 -13.80
N HIS A 573 16.83 14.25 -13.69
CA HIS A 573 17.60 13.67 -12.61
C HIS A 573 19.12 13.87 -12.77
N LEU A 574 19.62 14.19 -13.97
CA LEU A 574 21.05 14.28 -14.31
C LEU A 574 21.57 15.69 -14.64
N ILE A 575 20.80 16.74 -14.34
CA ILE A 575 21.05 18.13 -14.80
C ILE A 575 22.49 18.58 -14.51
N ASP A 576 22.98 18.32 -13.30
CA ASP A 576 24.27 18.82 -12.82
C ASP A 576 25.41 17.78 -12.88
N LYS A 577 25.17 16.60 -13.49
CA LYS A 577 26.12 15.48 -13.56
C LYS A 577 27.45 15.84 -14.26
N ASN A 578 27.44 16.82 -15.16
CA ASN A 578 28.63 17.32 -15.86
C ASN A 578 29.05 18.71 -15.31
N PRO A 579 29.91 18.79 -14.28
CA PRO A 579 30.23 20.04 -13.60
C PRO A 579 30.92 21.10 -14.47
N GLN A 580 31.49 20.71 -15.62
CA GLN A 580 32.04 21.66 -16.61
C GLN A 580 30.95 22.46 -17.36
N ARG A 581 29.73 21.91 -17.56
CA ARG A 581 28.56 22.68 -18.04
C ARG A 581 27.87 23.42 -16.89
N ALA A 582 27.84 22.86 -15.69
CA ALA A 582 27.11 23.43 -14.54
C ALA A 582 27.66 24.78 -14.02
N GLN A 583 28.90 25.15 -14.36
CA GLN A 583 29.48 26.46 -13.96
C GLN A 583 28.75 27.65 -14.63
N THR A 584 28.12 27.45 -15.78
CA THR A 584 27.22 28.40 -16.43
C THR A 584 25.76 27.98 -16.20
N SER A 585 25.31 27.92 -14.94
CA SER A 585 23.93 27.56 -14.59
C SER A 585 22.94 28.54 -15.21
N SER A 586 22.26 28.13 -16.29
CA SER A 586 21.27 29.00 -16.94
C SER A 586 19.98 29.10 -16.12
N THR A 587 19.22 30.17 -16.35
CA THR A 587 17.85 30.34 -15.82
C THR A 587 16.94 29.14 -16.13
N TYR A 588 17.13 28.54 -17.31
CA TYR A 588 16.36 27.39 -17.80
C TYR A 588 16.71 26.10 -17.07
N ASP A 589 17.97 25.91 -16.68
CA ASP A 589 18.37 24.74 -15.90
C ASP A 589 17.83 24.81 -14.46
N GLU A 590 17.73 26.01 -13.88
CA GLU A 590 17.08 26.18 -12.58
C GLU A 590 15.55 25.94 -12.64
N GLU A 591 14.86 26.31 -13.73
CA GLU A 591 13.47 25.86 -13.97
C GLU A 591 13.36 24.32 -14.02
N LYS A 592 14.31 23.64 -14.65
CA LYS A 592 14.37 22.16 -14.69
C LYS A 592 14.60 21.56 -13.30
N ARG A 593 15.56 22.08 -12.50
CA ARG A 593 15.80 21.64 -11.12
C ARG A 593 14.54 21.79 -10.28
N ARG A 594 13.84 22.92 -10.42
CA ARG A 594 12.59 23.20 -9.71
C ARG A 594 11.44 22.29 -10.15
N ALA A 595 11.31 21.99 -11.44
CA ALA A 595 10.37 20.98 -11.92
C ALA A 595 10.66 19.59 -11.33
N TRP A 596 11.92 19.14 -11.32
CA TRP A 596 12.35 17.88 -10.71
C TRP A 596 11.99 17.79 -9.23
N TRP A 597 12.35 18.80 -8.43
CA TRP A 597 12.10 18.78 -6.98
C TRP A 597 10.62 18.89 -6.59
N VAL A 598 9.79 19.51 -7.44
CA VAL A 598 8.33 19.51 -7.22
C VAL A 598 7.73 18.13 -7.54
N ILE A 599 8.20 17.45 -8.60
CA ILE A 599 7.76 16.07 -8.91
C ILE A 599 8.21 15.10 -7.80
N TRP A 600 9.43 15.26 -7.28
CA TRP A 600 9.91 14.52 -6.10
C TRP A 600 9.05 14.76 -4.87
N GLU A 601 8.65 16.01 -4.59
CA GLU A 601 7.72 16.31 -3.49
C GLU A 601 6.35 15.64 -3.68
N PHE A 602 5.84 15.57 -4.91
CA PHE A 602 4.57 14.93 -5.23
C PHE A 602 4.63 13.41 -5.08
N ASP A 603 5.70 12.77 -5.56
CA ASP A 603 5.96 11.34 -5.39
C ASP A 603 6.08 10.97 -3.90
N VAL A 604 6.90 11.71 -3.13
CA VAL A 604 7.01 11.51 -1.68
C VAL A 604 5.68 11.69 -0.96
N PHE A 605 4.94 12.78 -1.22
CA PHE A 605 3.62 13.02 -0.60
C PHE A 605 2.63 11.90 -0.93
N ALA A 606 2.52 11.54 -2.20
CA ALA A 606 1.55 10.56 -2.68
C ALA A 606 1.88 9.14 -2.17
N SER A 607 3.15 8.75 -2.18
CA SER A 607 3.63 7.46 -1.67
C SER A 607 3.48 7.34 -0.16
N VAL A 608 3.74 8.39 0.60
CA VAL A 608 3.50 8.43 2.06
C VAL A 608 2.01 8.25 2.37
N ILE A 609 1.12 9.02 1.72
CA ILE A 609 -0.33 8.93 1.95
C ILE A 609 -0.90 7.56 1.54
N ARG A 610 -0.35 6.90 0.52
CA ARG A 610 -0.78 5.56 0.07
C ARG A 610 -0.06 4.40 0.76
N ARG A 611 0.97 4.66 1.58
CA ARG A 611 1.92 3.67 2.12
C ARG A 611 2.56 2.77 1.05
N LEU A 612 2.94 3.36 -0.08
CA LEU A 612 3.61 2.68 -1.21
C LEU A 612 5.07 3.15 -1.34
N PRO A 613 5.94 2.43 -2.08
CA PRO A 613 7.24 2.93 -2.51
C PRO A 613 7.13 4.20 -3.39
N THR A 614 8.19 5.00 -3.41
CA THR A 614 8.34 6.14 -4.35
C THR A 614 8.78 5.66 -5.73
N ALA A 615 8.24 6.26 -6.78
CA ALA A 615 8.62 5.97 -8.17
C ALA A 615 9.98 6.56 -8.57
N ILE A 616 10.47 7.58 -7.87
CA ILE A 616 11.81 8.13 -8.05
C ILE A 616 12.83 7.36 -7.19
N ASP A 617 13.83 6.80 -7.86
CA ASP A 617 15.06 6.35 -7.20
C ASP A 617 15.99 7.55 -6.93
N TRP A 618 15.97 7.97 -5.67
CA TRP A 618 16.84 8.99 -5.10
C TRP A 618 18.34 8.67 -5.13
N THR A 619 18.76 7.41 -5.24
CA THR A 619 20.20 7.05 -5.28
C THR A 619 20.84 7.40 -6.63
N GLN A 620 20.02 7.65 -7.65
CA GLN A 620 20.44 8.04 -9.01
C GLN A 620 20.18 9.53 -9.30
N ASN A 621 20.01 10.36 -8.25
CA ASN A 621 19.84 11.80 -8.36
C ASN A 621 21.19 12.56 -8.37
N GLU A 622 21.57 13.09 -9.54
CA GLU A 622 22.74 13.94 -9.74
C GLU A 622 22.37 15.43 -9.84
N THR A 623 21.12 15.79 -9.52
CA THR A 623 20.57 17.14 -9.66
C THR A 623 20.63 17.91 -8.34
N TRP A 624 21.05 19.17 -8.40
CA TRP A 624 21.21 20.03 -7.23
C TRP A 624 19.87 20.52 -6.67
N LEU A 625 19.82 20.72 -5.36
CA LEU A 625 18.73 21.39 -4.65
C LEU A 625 18.57 22.84 -5.17
N PRO A 626 17.34 23.39 -5.21
CA PRO A 626 17.09 24.71 -5.81
C PRO A 626 17.82 25.82 -5.05
N ILE A 627 18.25 26.86 -5.76
CA ILE A 627 18.80 28.07 -5.13
C ILE A 627 17.67 28.96 -4.57
N ASP A 628 18.01 30.11 -3.99
CA ASP A 628 17.01 31.05 -3.48
C ASP A 628 16.29 31.79 -4.62
N ASP A 629 15.03 32.16 -4.41
CA ASP A 629 14.22 32.87 -5.41
C ASP A 629 14.74 34.27 -5.71
N GLU A 630 15.30 35.00 -4.73
CA GLU A 630 15.89 36.33 -4.98
C GLU A 630 17.14 36.23 -5.87
N ILE A 631 18.01 35.25 -5.57
CA ILE A 631 19.23 34.97 -6.34
C ILE A 631 18.88 34.51 -7.76
N TRP A 632 17.85 33.67 -7.89
CA TRP A 632 17.38 33.19 -9.18
C TRP A 632 16.76 34.30 -10.04
N PHE A 633 15.90 35.14 -9.48
CA PHE A 633 15.24 36.23 -10.21
C PHE A 633 16.20 37.38 -10.58
N THR A 634 17.34 37.54 -9.90
CA THR A 634 18.44 38.40 -10.38
C THR A 634 19.31 37.73 -11.46
N SER A 635 18.94 36.53 -11.94
CA SER A 635 19.74 35.68 -12.85
C SER A 635 21.16 35.42 -12.34
N SER A 636 21.33 35.39 -11.02
CA SER A 636 22.60 35.13 -10.35
C SER A 636 22.78 33.63 -10.10
N SER A 637 24.01 33.14 -10.19
CA SER A 637 24.33 31.75 -9.87
C SER A 637 24.89 31.64 -8.44
N THR A 638 24.55 30.56 -7.75
CA THR A 638 25.11 30.22 -6.43
C THR A 638 25.29 28.70 -6.35
N ARG A 639 26.33 28.26 -5.66
CA ARG A 639 26.61 26.82 -5.48
C ARG A 639 25.51 26.17 -4.65
N SER A 640 25.11 24.98 -5.06
CA SER A 640 24.22 24.09 -4.31
C SER A 640 24.82 22.67 -4.25
N CYS A 641 24.05 21.70 -3.77
CA CYS A 641 24.45 20.30 -3.70
C CYS A 641 23.30 19.36 -4.11
N THR A 642 23.61 18.11 -4.44
CA THR A 642 22.62 17.04 -4.53
C THR A 642 22.01 16.74 -3.16
N LEU A 643 20.84 16.11 -3.15
CA LEU A 643 20.27 15.52 -1.93
C LEU A 643 20.98 14.20 -1.64
N ASP A 644 21.53 14.05 -0.44
CA ASP A 644 22.13 12.78 0.01
C ASP A 644 21.03 11.77 0.36
N SER A 645 21.30 10.49 0.09
CA SER A 645 20.43 9.38 0.50
C SER A 645 20.40 9.16 2.01
N ASP A 646 21.45 9.54 2.74
CA ASP A 646 21.42 9.57 4.21
C ASP A 646 20.89 10.94 4.70
N PRO A 647 19.68 11.02 5.31
CA PRO A 647 19.16 12.27 5.87
C PRO A 647 20.01 12.82 7.03
N ALA A 648 20.87 12.00 7.66
CA ALA A 648 21.84 12.45 8.65
C ALA A 648 23.06 13.16 8.04
N VAL A 649 23.27 13.05 6.72
CA VAL A 649 24.34 13.72 5.96
C VAL A 649 23.78 14.83 5.07
N ALA A 650 22.59 14.66 4.49
CA ALA A 650 21.95 15.60 3.57
C ALA A 650 21.94 17.07 4.04
N TRP A 651 21.60 17.32 5.31
CA TRP A 651 21.58 18.69 5.86
C TRP A 651 22.99 19.29 6.02
N LYS A 652 24.01 18.46 6.26
CA LYS A 652 25.42 18.89 6.35
C LYS A 652 25.93 19.28 4.97
N ASN A 653 25.61 18.50 3.93
CA ASN A 653 25.95 18.80 2.55
C ASN A 653 25.30 20.12 2.09
N LEU A 654 24.02 20.33 2.44
CA LEU A 654 23.32 21.58 2.17
C LEU A 654 23.97 22.76 2.91
N GLN A 655 24.25 22.64 4.21
CA GLN A 655 24.94 23.68 4.98
C GLN A 655 26.33 24.02 4.41
N ALA A 656 27.12 22.99 4.06
CA ALA A 656 28.46 23.14 3.49
C ALA A 656 28.47 23.70 2.06
N SER A 657 27.36 23.59 1.31
CA SER A 657 27.22 24.22 -0.01
C SER A 657 27.09 25.74 0.06
N GLY A 658 26.64 26.29 1.20
CA GLY A 658 26.30 27.69 1.38
C GLY A 658 24.88 28.08 0.93
N ASN A 659 24.10 27.15 0.35
CA ASN A 659 22.75 27.42 -0.13
C ASN A 659 21.77 27.66 1.04
N LYS A 660 21.26 28.90 1.12
CA LYS A 660 20.26 29.34 2.11
C LYS A 660 18.80 29.10 1.73
N SER A 661 18.51 28.67 0.49
CA SER A 661 17.15 28.56 -0.06
C SER A 661 16.21 27.83 0.90
N PRO A 662 15.15 28.49 1.44
CA PRO A 662 14.23 27.83 2.35
C PRO A 662 13.52 26.63 1.70
N LYS A 663 13.37 26.62 0.36
CA LYS A 663 12.82 25.47 -0.37
C LYS A 663 13.80 24.28 -0.38
N ALA A 664 15.10 24.50 -0.52
CA ALA A 664 16.11 23.45 -0.37
C ALA A 664 16.09 22.84 1.04
N TRP A 665 16.05 23.69 2.08
CA TRP A 665 15.94 23.23 3.47
C TRP A 665 14.65 22.46 3.74
N PHE A 666 13.51 22.90 3.19
CA PHE A 666 12.24 22.16 3.26
C PHE A 666 12.35 20.75 2.63
N ILE A 667 13.01 20.61 1.47
CA ILE A 667 13.22 19.31 0.82
C ILE A 667 14.01 18.36 1.72
N VAL A 668 15.06 18.84 2.40
CA VAL A 668 15.84 18.00 3.33
C VAL A 668 15.03 17.58 4.57
N VAL A 669 14.19 18.46 5.13
CA VAL A 669 13.27 18.06 6.23
C VAL A 669 12.26 17.02 5.74
N ASN A 670 11.73 17.17 4.52
CA ASN A 670 10.80 16.21 3.91
C ASN A 670 11.48 14.85 3.63
N ALA A 671 12.76 14.84 3.25
CA ALA A 671 13.53 13.61 3.09
C ALA A 671 13.69 12.87 4.43
N LEU A 672 14.01 13.60 5.51
CA LEU A 672 14.05 13.04 6.86
C LEU A 672 12.67 12.52 7.31
N MET A 673 11.59 13.25 6.99
CA MET A 673 10.21 12.83 7.23
C MET A 673 9.89 11.49 6.53
N LYS A 674 10.24 11.35 5.25
CA LYS A 674 10.09 10.11 4.47
C LYS A 674 10.81 8.94 5.14
N CYS A 675 12.08 9.13 5.54
CA CYS A 675 12.87 8.09 6.20
C CYS A 675 12.27 7.69 7.56
N ALA A 676 11.75 8.66 8.33
CA ALA A 676 11.04 8.38 9.56
C ALA A 676 9.76 7.58 9.30
N HIS A 677 8.93 8.00 8.32
CA HIS A 677 7.67 7.33 7.95
C HIS A 677 7.89 5.86 7.54
N ILE A 678 8.93 5.57 6.76
CA ILE A 678 9.26 4.18 6.36
C ILE A 678 9.52 3.31 7.61
N LEU A 679 10.32 3.82 8.55
CA LEU A 679 10.60 3.15 9.83
C LEU A 679 9.41 3.15 10.80
N SER A 680 8.44 4.06 10.65
CA SER A 680 7.18 4.05 11.43
C SER A 680 6.25 2.90 11.03
N TYR A 681 6.34 2.42 9.78
CA TYR A 681 5.42 1.45 9.19
C TYR A 681 6.15 0.25 8.55
N PRO A 682 6.95 -0.55 9.30
CA PRO A 682 7.70 -1.69 8.77
C PRO A 682 6.82 -2.84 8.24
N GLN A 683 5.50 -2.79 8.47
CA GLN A 683 4.51 -3.69 7.86
C GLN A 683 4.19 -3.30 6.40
N SER A 684 4.39 -2.03 6.01
CA SER A 684 4.10 -1.51 4.66
C SER A 684 5.35 -1.37 3.79
N TYR A 685 6.53 -1.42 4.40
CA TYR A 685 7.82 -1.34 3.72
C TYR A 685 8.67 -2.52 4.21
N ALA A 686 8.99 -3.46 3.32
CA ALA A 686 9.61 -4.74 3.67
C ALA A 686 11.06 -4.60 4.18
N SER A 687 11.21 -4.20 5.44
CA SER A 687 12.49 -4.07 6.13
C SER A 687 12.77 -5.29 7.01
N GLY A 688 13.89 -5.98 6.79
CA GLY A 688 14.39 -7.03 7.69
C GLY A 688 14.99 -6.52 9.02
N ASP A 689 14.78 -5.25 9.35
CA ASP A 689 15.25 -4.61 10.59
C ASP A 689 14.52 -5.18 11.82
N THR A 690 15.21 -5.40 12.93
CA THR A 690 14.53 -5.79 14.18
C THR A 690 13.87 -4.59 14.86
N PRO A 691 12.91 -4.79 15.79
CA PRO A 691 12.31 -3.71 16.57
C PRO A 691 13.29 -2.85 17.38
N GLU A 692 14.52 -3.33 17.63
CA GLU A 692 15.59 -2.53 18.25
C GLU A 692 16.35 -1.71 17.21
N ASP A 693 16.65 -2.27 16.03
CA ASP A 693 17.28 -1.53 14.92
C ASP A 693 16.40 -0.37 14.46
N VAL A 694 15.08 -0.59 14.38
CA VAL A 694 14.08 0.47 14.10
C VAL A 694 14.15 1.57 15.17
N ARG A 695 14.21 1.23 16.47
CA ARG A 695 14.36 2.23 17.55
C ARG A 695 15.66 3.02 17.43
N LEU A 696 16.78 2.34 17.15
CA LEU A 696 18.08 2.98 17.00
C LEU A 696 18.12 3.92 15.79
N ARG A 697 17.60 3.49 14.63
CA ARG A 697 17.51 4.33 13.42
C ARG A 697 16.60 5.54 13.62
N LEU A 698 15.44 5.37 14.25
CA LEU A 698 14.56 6.48 14.63
C LEU A 698 15.25 7.47 15.60
N GLY A 699 16.10 6.99 16.52
CA GLY A 699 16.95 7.84 17.36
C GLY A 699 18.00 8.64 16.58
N VAL A 700 18.61 8.05 15.55
CA VAL A 700 19.53 8.77 14.63
C VAL A 700 18.77 9.86 13.87
N LEU A 701 17.53 9.58 13.40
CA LEU A 701 16.69 10.59 12.75
C LEU A 701 16.25 11.70 13.71
N ALA A 702 15.96 11.40 14.99
CA ALA A 702 15.65 12.40 16.01
C ALA A 702 16.80 13.38 16.24
N ASN A 703 18.02 12.85 16.41
CA ASN A 703 19.23 13.67 16.54
C ASN A 703 19.52 14.47 15.27
N SER A 704 19.33 13.86 14.10
CA SER A 704 19.53 14.53 12.80
C SER A 704 18.54 15.67 12.59
N LEU A 705 17.28 15.50 12.99
CA LEU A 705 16.26 16.54 12.91
C LEU A 705 16.58 17.70 13.85
N PHE A 706 17.01 17.43 15.08
CA PHE A 706 17.46 18.47 16.01
C PHE A 706 18.63 19.28 15.43
N CYS A 707 19.67 18.61 14.93
CA CYS A 707 20.80 19.26 14.27
C CYS A 707 20.38 20.07 13.04
N LEU A 708 19.53 19.53 12.17
CA LEU A 708 18.97 20.23 11.01
C LEU A 708 18.24 21.50 11.46
N THR A 709 17.32 21.42 12.43
CA THR A 709 16.58 22.59 12.93
C THR A 709 17.47 23.64 13.59
N THR A 710 18.64 23.24 14.10
CA THR A 710 19.66 24.15 14.65
C THR A 710 20.56 24.74 13.55
N ALA A 711 20.69 24.06 12.41
CA ALA A 711 21.47 24.46 11.24
C ALA A 711 20.69 25.29 10.21
N LEU A 712 19.37 25.42 10.37
CA LEU A 712 18.51 26.24 9.51
C LEU A 712 19.01 27.70 9.44
N PRO A 713 18.91 28.36 8.27
CA PRO A 713 19.10 29.80 8.18
C PRO A 713 18.16 30.54 9.14
N PRO A 714 18.63 31.57 9.89
CA PRO A 714 17.77 32.38 10.76
C PRO A 714 16.55 32.96 10.03
N GLU A 715 16.72 33.28 8.75
CA GLU A 715 15.69 33.80 7.85
C GLU A 715 14.59 32.75 7.56
N ALA A 716 14.96 31.47 7.47
CA ALA A 716 14.05 30.35 7.23
C ALA A 716 13.45 29.74 8.50
N THR A 717 13.90 30.18 9.68
CA THR A 717 13.51 29.63 10.98
C THR A 717 12.25 30.31 11.51
N TYR A 718 11.30 29.52 12.02
CA TYR A 718 10.15 30.03 12.78
C TYR A 718 10.49 30.07 14.27
N GLY A 719 10.60 31.27 14.83
CA GLY A 719 10.95 31.55 16.23
C GLY A 719 9.76 31.79 17.16
N GLY A 720 8.53 31.71 16.65
CA GLY A 720 7.31 32.01 17.41
C GLY A 720 6.72 33.40 17.15
N GLU A 721 7.23 34.10 16.15
CA GLU A 721 6.72 35.38 15.65
C GLU A 721 5.30 35.26 15.04
N PHE A 722 4.69 36.40 14.68
CA PHE A 722 3.43 36.41 13.95
C PHE A 722 3.70 36.44 12.43
N LEU A 723 3.27 35.39 11.71
CA LEU A 723 3.39 35.31 10.26
C LEU A 723 2.24 36.07 9.61
N THR A 724 2.60 37.12 8.86
CA THR A 724 1.67 38.16 8.39
C THR A 724 0.95 37.77 7.12
N PHE A 725 1.61 37.06 6.21
CA PHE A 725 1.16 36.82 4.84
C PHE A 725 0.69 38.12 4.15
N SER A 726 1.42 39.22 4.37
CA SER A 726 1.11 40.54 3.83
C SER A 726 1.30 40.59 2.32
N THR A 727 0.21 40.75 1.56
CA THR A 727 0.24 40.86 0.09
C THR A 727 0.63 42.26 -0.41
N CYS A 728 1.07 43.16 0.48
CA CYS A 728 1.57 44.49 0.09
C CYS A 728 2.84 44.35 -0.78
N PRO A 729 2.93 44.99 -1.97
CA PRO A 729 4.07 44.83 -2.89
C PRO A 729 5.43 45.12 -2.24
N GLU A 730 5.48 46.08 -1.33
CA GLU A 730 6.68 46.50 -0.56
C GLU A 730 7.24 45.40 0.37
N TYR A 731 6.45 44.35 0.67
CA TYR A 731 6.80 43.26 1.58
C TYR A 731 6.71 41.87 0.94
N ARG A 732 6.70 41.79 -0.41
CA ARG A 732 6.45 40.56 -1.17
C ARG A 732 7.43 39.41 -0.88
N THR A 733 8.68 39.70 -0.53
CA THR A 733 9.66 38.66 -0.15
C THR A 733 9.36 38.10 1.25
N SER A 734 8.86 38.92 2.18
CA SER A 734 8.34 38.45 3.47
C SER A 734 7.13 37.52 3.32
N PHE A 735 6.28 37.75 2.32
CA PHE A 735 5.11 36.91 2.04
C PHE A 735 5.47 35.49 1.61
N GLN A 736 6.43 35.32 0.70
CA GLN A 736 6.93 34.00 0.31
C GLN A 736 7.69 33.33 1.47
N LEU A 737 8.46 34.12 2.23
CA LEU A 737 9.20 33.63 3.40
C LEU A 737 8.28 33.15 4.54
N ASP A 738 7.18 33.85 4.83
CA ASP A 738 6.14 33.41 5.79
C ASP A 738 5.58 32.03 5.41
N GLY A 739 5.28 31.82 4.11
CA GLY A 739 4.80 30.54 3.58
C GLY A 739 5.82 29.40 3.67
N LEU A 740 7.10 29.70 3.46
CA LEU A 740 8.19 28.74 3.56
C LEU A 740 8.51 28.40 5.03
N LYS A 741 8.56 29.39 5.94
CA LYS A 741 8.68 29.18 7.40
C LYS A 741 7.58 28.28 7.94
N HIS A 742 6.33 28.58 7.60
CA HIS A 742 5.17 27.75 7.95
C HIS A 742 5.35 26.31 7.45
N SER A 743 5.78 26.14 6.19
CA SER A 743 5.95 24.83 5.57
C SER A 743 7.08 24.00 6.19
N ILE A 744 8.25 24.62 6.44
CA ILE A 744 9.38 23.99 7.15
C ILE A 744 8.96 23.58 8.56
N HIS A 745 8.26 24.47 9.29
CA HIS A 745 7.87 24.19 10.67
C HIS A 745 6.86 23.05 10.76
N ILE A 746 5.81 23.03 9.93
CA ILE A 746 4.86 21.89 9.92
C ILE A 746 5.53 20.59 9.48
N MET A 747 6.42 20.62 8.47
CA MET A 747 7.16 19.42 8.07
C MET A 747 8.08 18.90 9.19
N THR A 748 8.71 19.81 9.95
CA THR A 748 9.47 19.47 11.17
C THR A 748 8.59 18.79 12.22
N GLN A 749 7.36 19.27 12.43
CA GLN A 749 6.42 18.61 13.35
C GLN A 749 5.91 17.26 12.79
N LEU A 750 5.76 17.11 11.47
CA LEU A 750 5.44 15.81 10.85
C LEU A 750 6.57 14.80 11.04
N SER A 751 7.82 15.20 10.85
CA SER A 751 8.99 14.36 11.16
C SER A 751 8.98 13.93 12.64
N ARG A 752 8.72 14.86 13.57
CA ARG A 752 8.56 14.53 15.00
C ARG A 752 7.41 13.56 15.27
N PHE A 753 6.26 13.70 14.61
CA PHE A 753 5.18 12.73 14.69
C PHE A 753 5.64 11.35 14.25
N MET A 754 6.23 11.21 13.05
CA MET A 754 6.64 9.90 12.52
C MET A 754 7.72 9.24 13.38
N ILE A 755 8.72 9.99 13.84
CA ILE A 755 9.77 9.50 14.73
C ILE A 755 9.21 8.88 16.03
N ASN A 756 8.17 9.48 16.61
CA ASN A 756 7.54 8.97 17.82
C ASN A 756 6.38 7.98 17.54
N HIS A 757 5.83 7.95 16.32
CA HIS A 757 4.64 7.16 15.97
C HIS A 757 4.83 5.67 16.26
N TYR A 758 5.99 5.11 15.89
CA TYR A 758 6.33 3.72 16.17
C TYR A 758 6.24 3.41 17.67
N GLN A 759 6.89 4.22 18.52
CA GLN A 759 6.96 3.98 19.96
C GLN A 759 5.60 4.13 20.67
N VAL A 760 4.75 5.06 20.21
CA VAL A 760 3.40 5.27 20.76
C VAL A 760 2.45 4.12 20.40
N PHE A 761 2.46 3.64 19.14
CA PHE A 761 1.44 2.72 18.63
C PHE A 761 1.89 1.23 18.52
N ASP A 762 3.18 0.92 18.58
CA ASP A 762 3.71 -0.46 18.74
C ASP A 762 3.30 -1.11 20.09
N SER A 763 2.69 -0.34 21.00
CA SER A 763 1.98 -0.89 22.15
C SER A 763 0.84 -1.85 21.75
N THR A 764 0.38 -1.86 20.49
CA THR A 764 -0.55 -2.87 19.95
C THR A 764 0.17 -4.18 19.62
N SER A 765 1.31 -4.15 18.91
CA SER A 765 2.10 -5.34 18.57
C SER A 765 2.56 -6.09 19.84
N ARG A 766 3.05 -5.34 20.83
CA ARG A 766 3.42 -5.89 22.15
C ARG A 766 2.24 -6.47 22.93
N ARG A 767 1.02 -5.95 22.75
CA ARG A 767 -0.19 -6.52 23.37
C ARG A 767 -0.60 -7.87 22.77
N LEU A 768 -0.46 -8.08 21.45
CA LEU A 768 -0.64 -9.41 20.87
C LEU A 768 0.44 -10.40 21.36
N ALA A 769 1.70 -9.98 21.45
CA ALA A 769 2.81 -10.85 21.86
C ALA A 769 2.78 -11.23 23.35
N LEU A 770 2.25 -10.36 24.23
CA LEU A 770 2.16 -10.62 25.67
C LEU A 770 0.88 -11.36 26.08
N ALA A 771 -0.19 -11.30 25.27
CA ALA A 771 -1.43 -12.05 25.54
C ALA A 771 -1.24 -13.59 25.53
N THR A 772 -0.14 -14.08 24.96
CA THR A 772 0.19 -15.51 24.85
C THR A 772 1.00 -16.10 26.02
N GLU A 773 1.63 -15.30 26.89
CA GLU A 773 2.45 -15.83 28.00
C GLU A 773 2.30 -15.07 29.34
N ILE A 774 2.00 -15.83 30.40
CA ILE A 774 2.04 -15.49 31.85
C ILE A 774 0.82 -14.72 32.43
N PRO A 775 0.25 -15.14 33.60
CA PRO A 775 -0.83 -14.41 34.29
C PRO A 775 -0.39 -13.08 34.93
N ALA A 776 -1.35 -12.22 35.23
CA ALA A 776 -1.11 -10.88 35.77
C ALA A 776 -0.29 -10.84 37.08
N SER A 777 0.98 -10.44 36.99
CA SER A 777 1.78 -9.98 38.13
C SER A 777 2.70 -8.82 37.75
N THR A 778 2.24 -7.59 38.03
CA THR A 778 3.08 -6.37 38.16
C THR A 778 4.10 -6.10 37.05
N GLN A 779 3.63 -5.92 35.81
CA GLN A 779 4.19 -4.89 34.94
C GLN A 779 3.08 -3.92 34.54
N GLN A 780 3.36 -2.62 34.63
CA GLN A 780 2.40 -1.56 34.36
C GLN A 780 2.22 -1.43 32.84
N ASN A 781 1.02 -1.66 32.32
CA ASN A 781 0.70 -1.32 30.93
C ASN A 781 0.65 0.20 30.81
N THR A 782 1.65 0.80 30.15
CA THR A 782 1.64 2.21 29.75
C THR A 782 1.90 2.32 28.25
N ILE A 783 1.50 3.46 27.68
CA ILE A 783 2.14 3.95 26.45
C ILE A 783 3.59 4.31 26.82
N ASP A 784 4.48 4.49 25.85
CA ASP A 784 5.71 5.22 26.13
C ASP A 784 5.33 6.69 26.40
N ASP A 785 5.15 7.03 27.69
CA ASP A 785 4.66 8.33 28.12
C ASP A 785 5.59 9.48 27.69
N ALA A 786 6.89 9.20 27.47
CA ALA A 786 7.83 10.16 26.92
C ALA A 786 7.58 10.37 25.42
N ALA A 787 7.50 9.28 24.63
CA ALA A 787 7.19 9.37 23.20
C ALA A 787 5.82 10.02 22.95
N TRP A 788 4.80 9.72 23.77
CA TRP A 788 3.49 10.36 23.70
C TRP A 788 3.53 11.84 24.08
N THR A 789 4.32 12.22 25.10
CA THR A 789 4.58 13.62 25.44
C THR A 789 5.26 14.37 24.28
N HIS A 790 6.22 13.74 23.59
CA HIS A 790 6.85 14.31 22.40
C HIS A 790 5.88 14.42 21.21
N TYR A 791 4.96 13.46 21.04
CA TYR A 791 3.90 13.45 20.03
C TYR A 791 2.91 14.59 20.25
N LEU A 792 2.38 14.74 21.48
CA LEU A 792 1.53 15.88 21.85
C LEU A 792 2.27 17.22 21.82
N GLY A 793 3.58 17.22 22.08
CA GLY A 793 4.43 18.38 21.88
C GLY A 793 4.45 18.84 20.42
N ALA A 794 4.60 17.93 19.45
CA ALA A 794 4.55 18.26 18.03
C ALA A 794 3.18 18.82 17.60
N ALA A 795 2.09 18.23 18.09
CA ALA A 795 0.73 18.77 17.89
C ALA A 795 0.57 20.18 18.49
N SER A 796 1.18 20.45 19.64
CA SER A 796 1.09 21.74 20.33
C SER A 796 1.87 22.84 19.62
N GLU A 797 3.00 22.55 18.98
CA GLU A 797 3.71 23.53 18.15
C GLU A 797 2.89 23.92 16.90
N ILE A 798 2.17 22.98 16.28
CA ILE A 798 1.25 23.29 15.16
C ILE A 798 0.12 24.23 15.64
N VAL A 799 -0.45 24.01 16.83
CA VAL A 799 -1.46 24.93 17.40
C VAL A 799 -0.89 26.33 17.62
N LYS A 800 0.35 26.46 18.10
CA LYS A 800 1.02 27.77 18.25
C LYS A 800 1.21 28.46 16.90
N LEU A 801 1.74 27.75 15.89
CA LEU A 801 1.93 28.28 14.54
C LEU A 801 0.60 28.78 13.95
N VAL A 802 -0.45 27.96 13.97
CA VAL A 802 -1.78 28.32 13.42
C VAL A 802 -2.37 29.54 14.13
N ARG A 803 -2.20 29.67 15.45
CA ARG A 803 -2.62 30.86 16.22
C ARG A 803 -1.83 32.12 15.90
N ASN A 804 -0.58 31.96 15.47
CA ASN A 804 0.34 33.04 15.14
C ASN A 804 0.39 33.33 13.62
N CYS A 805 -0.50 32.76 12.82
CA CYS A 805 -0.64 33.10 11.41
C CYS A 805 -1.84 34.02 11.18
N ALA A 806 -1.74 34.97 10.24
CA ALA A 806 -2.88 35.79 9.83
C ALA A 806 -4.10 34.93 9.40
N PRO A 807 -5.35 35.34 9.67
CA PRO A 807 -6.53 34.46 9.49
C PRO A 807 -6.72 33.87 8.08
N LYS A 808 -6.16 34.52 7.04
CA LYS A 808 -6.24 34.05 5.65
C LYS A 808 -5.03 33.21 5.18
N HIS A 809 -4.03 32.94 6.03
CA HIS A 809 -2.78 32.26 5.65
C HIS A 809 -2.97 30.97 4.82
N VAL A 810 -4.06 30.22 5.05
CA VAL A 810 -4.39 29.01 4.29
C VAL A 810 -4.40 29.21 2.78
N HIS A 811 -4.66 30.43 2.27
CA HIS A 811 -4.62 30.79 0.85
C HIS A 811 -3.20 30.75 0.24
N PHE A 812 -2.17 30.77 1.09
CA PHE A 812 -0.78 31.14 0.75
C PHE A 812 0.25 30.19 1.38
N VAL A 813 -0.16 28.96 1.73
CA VAL A 813 0.69 27.90 2.29
C VAL A 813 0.44 26.59 1.55
N ASN A 814 1.38 25.64 1.62
CA ASN A 814 1.28 24.37 0.90
C ASN A 814 0.07 23.53 1.40
N PRO A 815 -0.97 23.30 0.57
CA PRO A 815 -2.20 22.63 0.97
C PRO A 815 -2.02 21.14 1.29
N PHE A 816 -0.93 20.48 0.86
CA PHE A 816 -0.60 19.11 1.26
C PHE A 816 -0.41 18.96 2.78
N LEU A 817 -0.03 20.06 3.47
CA LEU A 817 0.19 20.09 4.90
C LEU A 817 -1.10 20.02 5.73
N ALA A 818 -2.28 20.15 5.12
CA ALA A 818 -3.57 19.95 5.79
C ALA A 818 -3.68 18.57 6.45
N SER A 819 -3.07 17.53 5.85
CA SER A 819 -2.99 16.18 6.44
C SER A 819 -2.21 16.14 7.77
N THR A 820 -1.19 16.99 7.94
CA THR A 820 -0.44 17.11 9.21
C THR A 820 -1.24 17.84 10.28
N ILE A 821 -2.02 18.84 9.88
CA ILE A 821 -2.92 19.60 10.77
C ILE A 821 -4.08 18.70 11.23
N TRP A 822 -4.56 17.81 10.35
CA TRP A 822 -5.47 16.73 10.69
C TRP A 822 -4.87 15.76 11.71
N LEU A 823 -3.61 15.35 11.53
CA LEU A 823 -2.93 14.46 12.49
C LEU A 823 -2.78 15.12 13.87
N ALA A 824 -2.47 16.41 13.91
CA ALA A 824 -2.47 17.19 15.14
C ALA A 824 -3.86 17.27 15.80
N ALA A 825 -4.93 17.45 15.01
CA ALA A 825 -6.30 17.48 15.52
C ALA A 825 -6.70 16.13 16.14
N ALA A 826 -6.40 15.02 15.44
CA ALA A 826 -6.61 13.67 15.95
C ALA A 826 -5.83 13.41 17.26
N ALA A 827 -4.60 13.93 17.37
CA ALA A 827 -3.81 13.86 18.61
C ALA A 827 -4.47 14.62 19.78
N GLN A 828 -5.06 15.79 19.53
CA GLN A 828 -5.83 16.52 20.55
C GLN A 828 -7.14 15.79 20.93
N ILE A 829 -7.83 15.09 20.00
CA ILE A 829 -8.99 14.24 20.33
C ILE A 829 -8.60 13.13 21.31
N VAL A 830 -7.49 12.43 21.02
CA VAL A 830 -6.98 11.34 21.89
C VAL A 830 -6.49 11.88 23.24
N ALA A 831 -5.81 13.02 23.28
CA ALA A 831 -5.47 13.68 24.55
C ALA A 831 -6.73 14.05 25.36
N ARG A 832 -7.72 14.69 24.73
CA ARG A 832 -8.99 15.07 25.35
C ARG A 832 -9.76 13.85 25.91
N ALA A 833 -9.60 12.68 25.29
CA ALA A 833 -10.13 11.42 25.82
C ALA A 833 -9.34 10.94 27.05
N PHE A 834 -8.03 10.73 26.94
CA PHE A 834 -7.26 10.00 27.95
C PHE A 834 -6.64 10.86 29.07
N SER A 835 -6.57 12.19 28.92
CA SER A 835 -6.07 13.10 29.97
C SER A 835 -6.81 12.96 31.30
N SER A 836 -6.06 12.67 32.37
CA SER A 836 -6.60 12.49 33.73
C SER A 836 -7.21 13.76 34.32
N THR A 837 -6.62 14.94 34.11
CA THR A 837 -7.12 16.18 34.74
C THR A 837 -8.24 16.83 33.92
N PRO A 838 -9.23 17.48 34.58
CA PRO A 838 -10.24 18.29 33.88
C PRO A 838 -9.68 19.53 33.19
N SER A 839 -8.46 19.97 33.50
CA SER A 839 -7.82 21.12 32.86
C SER A 839 -7.17 20.74 31.53
N ASP A 840 -6.42 19.63 31.50
CA ASP A 840 -5.79 19.14 30.27
C ASP A 840 -6.83 18.78 29.22
N ARG A 841 -7.97 18.16 29.63
CA ARG A 841 -9.10 17.90 28.73
C ARG A 841 -9.70 19.18 28.14
N ARG A 842 -9.74 20.30 28.90
CA ARG A 842 -10.22 21.60 28.38
C ARG A 842 -9.20 22.26 27.44
N VAL A 843 -7.90 22.14 27.74
CA VAL A 843 -6.84 22.61 26.84
C VAL A 843 -6.84 21.84 25.53
N ALA A 844 -6.94 20.51 25.57
CA ALA A 844 -7.03 19.66 24.38
C ALA A 844 -8.29 19.95 23.53
N ALA A 845 -9.43 20.24 24.17
CA ALA A 845 -10.62 20.71 23.46
C ALA A 845 -10.37 22.06 22.75
N SER A 846 -9.87 23.07 23.48
CA SER A 846 -9.59 24.39 22.89
C SER A 846 -8.54 24.37 21.78
N ASN A 847 -7.54 23.48 21.88
CA ASN A 847 -6.57 23.21 20.83
C ASN A 847 -7.22 22.58 19.59
N LEU A 848 -8.16 21.64 19.79
CA LEU A 848 -8.91 20.99 18.72
C LEU A 848 -9.79 22.00 17.96
N ASP A 849 -10.46 22.92 18.65
CA ASP A 849 -11.30 23.97 18.03
C ASP A 849 -10.49 24.82 17.04
N VAL A 850 -9.26 25.22 17.41
CA VAL A 850 -8.33 25.98 16.56
C VAL A 850 -7.94 25.18 15.31
N LEU A 851 -7.60 23.90 15.47
CA LEU A 851 -7.18 23.04 14.37
C LEU A 851 -8.34 22.69 13.42
N GLN A 852 -9.55 22.48 13.96
CA GLN A 852 -10.76 22.27 13.15
C GLN A 852 -11.13 23.53 12.37
N MET A 853 -11.10 24.71 12.99
CA MET A 853 -11.33 25.99 12.29
C MET A 853 -10.36 26.16 11.11
N ASN A 854 -9.09 25.80 11.30
CA ASN A 854 -8.06 25.89 10.27
C ASN A 854 -8.26 24.86 9.14
N LEU A 855 -8.59 23.61 9.47
CA LEU A 855 -8.94 22.57 8.49
C LEU A 855 -10.17 22.95 7.67
N ASN A 856 -11.18 23.56 8.29
CA ASN A 856 -12.37 24.04 7.59
C ASN A 856 -12.01 25.10 6.52
N ALA A 857 -11.08 26.01 6.84
CA ALA A 857 -10.59 27.01 5.89
C ALA A 857 -9.77 26.39 4.74
N PHE A 858 -9.01 25.30 4.96
CA PHE A 858 -8.38 24.53 3.87
C PHE A 858 -9.42 23.85 2.96
N VAL A 859 -10.49 23.29 3.53
CA VAL A 859 -11.61 22.68 2.77
C VAL A 859 -12.32 23.73 1.92
N GLU A 860 -12.54 24.94 2.45
CA GLU A 860 -13.20 26.05 1.75
C GLU A 860 -12.35 26.63 0.61
N VAL A 861 -11.06 26.91 0.86
CA VAL A 861 -10.19 27.66 -0.08
C VAL A 861 -9.56 26.77 -1.16
N TRP A 862 -9.25 25.51 -0.82
CA TRP A 862 -8.55 24.59 -1.71
C TRP A 862 -9.40 23.41 -2.20
N GLY A 863 -10.57 23.17 -1.60
CA GLY A 863 -11.39 21.99 -1.93
C GLY A 863 -10.81 20.68 -1.39
N VAL A 864 -9.99 20.74 -0.33
CA VAL A 864 -9.45 19.57 0.36
C VAL A 864 -10.59 18.64 0.79
N SER A 865 -10.37 17.33 0.68
CA SER A 865 -11.41 16.32 0.90
C SER A 865 -12.08 16.44 2.28
N LYS A 866 -13.39 16.74 2.28
CA LYS A 866 -14.28 16.75 3.47
C LYS A 866 -14.24 15.45 4.29
N ASN A 867 -13.76 14.36 3.68
CA ASN A 867 -13.53 13.09 4.36
C ASN A 867 -12.57 13.20 5.56
N LEU A 868 -11.62 14.15 5.54
CA LEU A 868 -10.76 14.44 6.69
C LEU A 868 -11.59 14.88 7.91
N GLN A 869 -12.59 15.75 7.73
CA GLN A 869 -13.52 16.17 8.80
C GLN A 869 -14.33 14.96 9.31
N GLN A 870 -14.90 14.18 8.39
CA GLN A 870 -15.68 12.97 8.72
C GLN A 870 -14.86 11.96 9.54
N LYS A 871 -13.57 11.78 9.23
CA LYS A 871 -12.65 10.90 9.97
C LYS A 871 -12.34 11.40 11.38
N LEU A 872 -12.25 12.71 11.62
CA LEU A 872 -12.15 13.26 12.99
C LEU A 872 -13.41 12.95 13.80
N THR A 873 -14.60 13.17 13.21
CA THR A 873 -15.89 12.88 13.88
C THR A 873 -16.07 11.38 14.17
N SER A 874 -15.62 10.50 13.26
CA SER A 874 -15.62 9.04 13.46
C SER A 874 -14.71 8.61 14.63
N LEU A 875 -13.48 9.12 14.68
CA LEU A 875 -12.54 8.91 15.79
C LEU A 875 -13.12 9.40 17.13
N GLU A 876 -13.68 10.61 17.14
CA GLU A 876 -14.33 11.20 18.31
C GLU A 876 -15.51 10.36 18.82
N ALA A 877 -16.39 9.89 17.93
CA ALA A 877 -17.54 9.05 18.28
C ALA A 877 -17.11 7.66 18.80
N ARG A 878 -16.08 7.05 18.22
CA ARG A 878 -15.56 5.74 18.66
C ARG A 878 -14.89 5.81 20.04
N LEU A 879 -14.12 6.86 20.31
CA LEU A 879 -13.54 7.09 21.64
C LEU A 879 -14.59 7.41 22.71
N ALA A 880 -15.66 8.13 22.36
CA ALA A 880 -16.80 8.33 23.26
C ALA A 880 -17.52 7.00 23.57
N THR A 881 -17.73 6.16 22.54
CA THR A 881 -18.35 4.83 22.67
C THR A 881 -17.53 3.91 23.58
N PHE A 882 -16.21 3.83 23.36
CA PHE A 882 -15.31 3.02 24.19
C PHE A 882 -15.35 3.44 25.67
N LYS A 883 -15.30 4.75 25.96
CA LYS A 883 -15.43 5.26 27.33
C LYS A 883 -16.79 4.96 27.98
N GLU A 884 -17.86 4.97 27.19
CA GLU A 884 -19.17 4.60 27.70
C GLU A 884 -19.23 3.11 28.02
N GLN A 885 -18.64 2.24 27.20
CA GLN A 885 -18.49 0.81 27.52
C GLN A 885 -17.65 0.62 28.80
N GLU A 886 -16.48 1.25 28.90
CA GLU A 886 -15.55 1.21 30.05
C GLU A 886 -16.28 1.59 31.36
N ARG A 887 -16.97 2.74 31.37
CA ARG A 887 -17.79 3.20 32.50
C ARG A 887 -18.90 2.21 32.88
N ASN A 888 -19.55 1.60 31.89
CA ASN A 888 -20.60 0.61 32.14
C ASN A 888 -20.04 -0.73 32.66
N GLU A 889 -18.80 -1.08 32.35
CA GLU A 889 -18.12 -2.22 32.99
C GLU A 889 -17.74 -1.92 34.45
N GLU A 890 -17.21 -0.74 34.77
CA GLU A 890 -16.97 -0.33 36.16
C GLU A 890 -18.26 -0.35 37.01
N LEU A 891 -19.37 0.14 36.46
CA LEU A 891 -20.69 0.09 37.09
C LEU A 891 -21.21 -1.34 37.29
N ARG A 892 -20.96 -2.24 36.33
CA ARG A 892 -21.28 -3.68 36.47
C ARG A 892 -20.39 -4.37 37.50
N GLN A 893 -19.11 -4.04 37.58
CA GLN A 893 -18.18 -4.61 38.57
C GLN A 893 -18.50 -4.13 39.99
N THR A 894 -18.81 -2.86 40.20
CA THR A 894 -19.26 -2.33 41.50
C THR A 894 -20.60 -2.93 41.93
N SER A 895 -21.56 -3.07 41.01
CA SER A 895 -22.84 -3.77 41.27
C SER A 895 -22.62 -5.24 41.66
N ARG A 896 -21.71 -5.97 40.99
CA ARG A 896 -21.33 -7.35 41.35
C ARG A 896 -20.67 -7.43 42.73
N ARG A 897 -19.83 -6.46 43.11
CA ARG A 897 -19.21 -6.40 44.46
C ARG A 897 -20.27 -6.19 45.55
N GLN A 898 -21.26 -5.31 45.34
CA GLN A 898 -22.38 -5.12 46.28
C GLN A 898 -23.26 -6.38 46.41
N ALA A 899 -23.54 -7.07 45.30
CA ALA A 899 -24.27 -8.34 45.32
C ALA A 899 -23.54 -9.45 46.10
N PHE A 900 -22.19 -9.49 46.03
CA PHE A 900 -21.39 -10.44 46.81
C PHE A 900 -21.35 -10.14 48.31
N SER A 901 -21.34 -8.87 48.73
CA SER A 901 -21.43 -8.51 50.14
C SER A 901 -22.79 -8.87 50.77
N GLY A 902 -23.86 -8.95 49.97
CA GLY A 902 -25.22 -9.26 50.43
C GLY A 902 -25.49 -10.73 50.81
N ARG A 903 -24.47 -11.59 50.89
CA ARG A 903 -24.64 -13.05 51.14
C ARG A 903 -23.78 -13.63 52.28
N SER A 904 -23.21 -12.79 53.14
CA SER A 904 -22.28 -13.22 54.21
C SER A 904 -22.48 -12.51 55.56
N SER A 905 -23.73 -12.37 56.03
CA SER A 905 -24.02 -11.85 57.38
C SER A 905 -25.38 -12.31 57.90
N ASP A 906 -25.58 -13.61 58.08
CA ASP A 906 -26.83 -14.17 58.60
C ASP A 906 -26.59 -15.10 59.80
N SER A 907 -26.19 -14.50 60.94
CA SER A 907 -26.39 -15.07 62.28
C SER A 907 -26.15 -14.02 63.39
N PHE A 908 -26.87 -14.21 64.51
CA PHE A 908 -26.74 -13.54 65.83
C PHE A 908 -27.27 -12.10 66.04
N ARG A 909 -28.35 -12.08 66.83
CA ARG A 909 -28.74 -11.13 67.89
C ARG A 909 -29.44 -9.79 67.55
N ARG A 910 -30.77 -9.88 67.68
CA ARG A 910 -31.57 -9.32 68.80
C ARG A 910 -31.81 -7.79 68.87
N GLU A 911 -33.10 -7.46 68.76
CA GLU A 911 -33.88 -6.41 69.46
C GLU A 911 -33.10 -5.26 70.14
N GLU A 912 -33.32 -4.02 69.66
CA GLU A 912 -33.85 -2.93 70.51
C GLU A 912 -34.42 -1.75 69.66
N THR A 913 -35.05 -0.77 70.31
CA THR A 913 -36.17 0.03 69.75
C THR A 913 -35.84 1.36 69.04
N THR A 914 -36.74 1.70 68.09
CA THR A 914 -37.16 3.02 67.55
C THR A 914 -37.27 4.21 68.53
N PRO A 915 -37.51 5.49 68.11
CA PRO A 915 -37.70 6.07 66.74
C PRO A 915 -37.03 7.45 66.41
N GLY A 916 -37.14 7.88 65.13
CA GLY A 916 -37.33 9.29 64.70
C GLY A 916 -36.13 10.05 64.10
N THR A 917 -36.26 11.22 63.43
CA THR A 917 -37.42 11.87 62.75
C THR A 917 -36.96 13.14 61.98
N PHE A 918 -37.36 13.31 60.70
CA PHE A 918 -37.34 14.57 59.90
C PHE A 918 -35.99 15.34 59.73
N GLN A 919 -35.89 16.47 59.00
CA GLN A 919 -36.13 16.72 57.55
C GLN A 919 -35.57 18.11 57.14
N ALA A 920 -34.83 18.19 56.02
CA ALA A 920 -34.62 19.38 55.15
C ALA A 920 -33.92 20.70 55.63
N ALA A 921 -33.40 21.39 54.60
CA ALA A 921 -33.24 22.85 54.40
C ALA A 921 -31.85 23.56 54.65
N PRO A 922 -31.53 24.65 53.88
CA PRO A 922 -30.19 25.25 53.70
C PRO A 922 -30.21 26.75 54.16
N PRO A 923 -29.60 27.82 53.55
CA PRO A 923 -28.65 27.97 52.42
C PRO A 923 -27.56 29.10 52.52
N HIS A 924 -26.85 29.31 51.40
CA HIS A 924 -26.35 30.60 50.87
C HIS A 924 -24.96 31.18 51.31
N PRO A 925 -24.36 32.16 50.55
CA PRO A 925 -22.91 32.16 50.24
C PRO A 925 -22.18 33.51 50.47
N GLN A 926 -20.91 33.61 50.06
CA GLN A 926 -20.26 34.89 49.71
C GLN A 926 -19.07 34.77 48.73
N ASN A 927 -18.54 35.93 48.31
CA ASN A 927 -17.57 36.23 47.24
C ASN A 927 -16.68 37.42 47.76
N PRO A 928 -15.70 38.04 47.06
CA PRO A 928 -14.96 37.74 45.81
C PRO A 928 -13.41 37.98 45.94
N LEU A 929 -12.74 38.40 44.83
CA LEU A 929 -11.36 38.98 44.69
C LEU A 929 -10.15 38.01 44.50
N SER A 930 -9.03 38.37 43.84
CA SER A 930 -8.78 39.27 42.68
C SER A 930 -7.31 39.23 42.15
N VAL A 931 -7.11 39.30 40.83
CA VAL A 931 -5.88 39.70 40.05
C VAL A 931 -4.57 38.88 40.17
N SER A 932 -3.95 38.67 38.99
CA SER A 932 -2.50 38.73 38.68
C SER A 932 -1.89 37.47 38.06
N ALA A 933 -0.87 37.67 37.23
CA ALA A 933 -0.18 36.63 36.44
C ALA A 933 1.26 36.39 36.93
N ALA A 934 1.74 35.16 36.75
CA ALA A 934 3.14 34.81 36.91
C ALA A 934 3.54 33.77 35.83
N VAL A 935 4.76 33.87 35.33
CA VAL A 935 5.36 32.95 34.35
C VAL A 935 6.37 32.06 35.06
N GLY A 936 6.44 30.78 34.67
CA GLY A 936 7.48 29.84 35.10
C GLY A 936 6.92 28.69 35.94
N GLY A 937 7.08 27.46 35.44
CA GLY A 937 6.57 26.26 36.09
C GLY A 937 6.58 25.04 35.18
N THR A 938 7.77 24.49 34.90
CA THR A 938 7.91 23.19 34.22
C THR A 938 7.51 22.06 35.16
N SER A 939 6.21 21.74 35.25
CA SER A 939 5.75 20.59 36.02
C SER A 939 6.04 19.29 35.27
N SER A 940 6.89 18.44 35.83
CA SER A 940 7.12 17.08 35.36
C SER A 940 5.89 16.22 35.70
N ASN A 941 4.88 16.23 34.83
CA ASN A 941 3.63 15.52 35.04
C ASN A 941 3.83 14.00 34.89
N SER A 942 4.27 13.33 35.97
CA SER A 942 4.24 11.87 36.05
C SER A 942 2.79 11.39 36.07
N TRP A 943 2.40 10.59 35.10
CA TRP A 943 1.08 9.97 35.05
C TRP A 943 0.97 8.89 36.13
N SER A 944 -0.25 8.66 36.62
CA SER A 944 -0.53 7.64 37.64
C SER A 944 -1.95 7.11 37.43
N ILE A 945 -2.06 5.79 37.29
CA ILE A 945 -3.31 5.09 36.98
C ILE A 945 -4.04 4.74 38.29
N PRO A 946 -5.37 4.91 38.39
CA PRO A 946 -6.13 4.50 39.59
C PRO A 946 -6.03 2.98 39.86
N PRO A 947 -5.86 2.54 41.12
CA PRO A 947 -5.77 1.12 41.44
C PRO A 947 -7.14 0.45 41.45
N GLY A 948 -7.41 -0.46 40.51
CA GLY A 948 -8.63 -1.28 40.54
C GLY A 948 -9.03 -2.00 39.24
N PHE A 949 -8.42 -1.66 38.10
CA PHE A 949 -8.80 -2.17 36.78
C PHE A 949 -8.32 -3.62 36.53
N ASP A 950 -9.21 -4.47 36.02
CA ASP A 950 -8.91 -5.84 35.57
C ASP A 950 -9.01 -5.92 34.05
N TRP A 951 -7.87 -6.13 33.39
CA TRP A 951 -7.74 -6.15 31.92
C TRP A 951 -8.08 -7.51 31.28
N THR A 952 -8.54 -8.50 32.05
CA THR A 952 -8.75 -9.87 31.56
C THR A 952 -10.07 -10.11 30.81
N ASN A 953 -10.89 -9.08 30.57
CA ASN A 953 -12.15 -9.23 29.81
C ASN A 953 -11.92 -9.21 28.27
N PRO A 954 -12.10 -10.33 27.55
CA PRO A 954 -11.81 -10.40 26.12
C PRO A 954 -12.82 -9.67 25.22
N SER A 955 -13.93 -9.14 25.75
CA SER A 955 -14.90 -8.39 24.94
C SER A 955 -14.49 -6.95 24.61
N MET A 956 -13.40 -6.43 25.20
CA MET A 956 -12.99 -5.03 25.03
C MET A 956 -11.77 -4.79 24.11
N THR A 957 -11.02 -5.83 23.76
CA THR A 957 -9.72 -5.69 23.07
C THR A 957 -9.79 -5.70 21.54
N ALA A 958 -10.95 -6.03 20.94
CA ALA A 958 -11.07 -6.25 19.50
C ALA A 958 -11.19 -4.97 18.63
N GLU A 959 -11.75 -3.87 19.14
CA GLU A 959 -12.20 -2.74 18.29
C GLU A 959 -11.20 -1.58 18.10
N LEU A 960 -10.05 -1.61 18.78
CA LEU A 960 -9.17 -0.43 18.94
C LEU A 960 -7.79 -0.52 18.28
N GLY A 961 -7.33 -1.71 17.86
CA GLY A 961 -5.89 -1.96 17.63
C GLY A 961 -5.21 -1.15 16.52
N SER A 962 -5.89 -0.94 15.39
CA SER A 962 -5.36 -0.30 14.16
C SER A 962 -6.22 0.86 13.67
N ASN A 963 -7.53 0.62 13.60
CA ASN A 963 -8.47 1.49 12.90
C ASN A 963 -8.79 2.80 13.63
N LEU A 964 -8.17 3.08 14.79
CA LEU A 964 -8.44 4.28 15.58
C LEU A 964 -8.19 5.57 14.79
N TRP A 965 -7.08 5.63 14.05
CA TRP A 965 -6.62 6.86 13.37
C TRP A 965 -7.17 7.05 11.96
N GLY A 966 -8.26 6.37 11.55
CA GLY A 966 -8.89 6.60 10.25
C GLY A 966 -7.97 6.39 9.03
N TRP A 967 -6.98 5.51 9.16
CA TRP A 967 -6.08 5.08 8.08
C TRP A 967 -5.80 3.58 8.20
N GLY A 968 -6.87 2.79 8.40
CA GLY A 968 -6.85 1.34 8.20
C GLY A 968 -6.64 1.01 6.72
N VAL A 969 -6.09 -0.17 6.43
CA VAL A 969 -5.80 -0.60 5.04
C VAL A 969 -7.11 -0.68 4.23
N ASP A 970 -8.17 -1.21 4.86
CA ASP A 970 -9.52 -1.38 4.31
C ASP A 970 -10.14 -0.08 3.75
N GLU A 971 -9.87 1.07 4.39
CA GLU A 971 -10.45 2.36 4.00
C GLU A 971 -9.84 2.96 2.72
N LEU A 972 -8.71 2.45 2.22
CA LEU A 972 -8.09 2.93 0.98
C LEU A 972 -8.77 2.36 -0.29
N LEU A 973 -9.59 1.31 -0.13
CA LEU A 973 -10.27 0.63 -1.24
C LEU A 973 -11.76 1.02 -1.37
N GLN A 974 -12.43 1.40 -0.28
CA GLN A 974 -13.87 1.72 -0.27
C GLN A 974 -14.22 3.19 -0.57
N TYR A 975 -13.91 3.68 -1.79
CA TYR A 975 -14.49 4.93 -2.31
C TYR A 975 -15.05 4.77 -3.73
N GLY A 976 -15.93 3.77 -3.87
CA GLY A 976 -16.90 3.67 -4.97
C GLY A 976 -18.08 4.65 -4.79
N VAL A 977 -18.67 5.05 -5.91
CA VAL A 977 -19.70 6.10 -6.03
C VAL A 977 -20.98 5.83 -5.23
N THR A 978 -21.52 6.90 -4.63
CA THR A 978 -22.97 7.13 -4.46
C THR A 978 -23.38 8.40 -5.21
#